data_AF-A0A5C7VD52-F1
#
_entry.id   AF-A0A5C7VD52-F1
#
_cell.length_a   1.000
_cell.length_b   1.000
_cell.length_c   1.000
_cell.angle_alpha   90.00
_cell.angle_beta   90.00
_cell.angle_gamma   90.00
#
_symmetry.space_group_name_H-M   'P 1'
#
loop_
_entity.id
_entity.type
_entity.pdbx_description
1 polymer ?
#
loop_
_entity_poly.entity_id
_entity_poly.type
_entity_poly.pdbx_seq_one_letter_code
_entity_poly.pdbx_strand_id
1 'polypeptide(L)'
;MSSPTKKRFLTRKHLAISLGVIFSIVVLFGVLGYFWLPGFAKAKLEQVLSETLARPVTVQSIDIKPFTLEISVQGFRIGEKSTVSDQTTFFSFDQLYVDLSAESLIHLAPVVTTISLVAPKIYVTREDKNQFNFSDLIEKFGQTPEEKPQEPKKPTLFSINNISIQNGEITFADRIKNSQQHITAINLSIPFIANFKNVLTNWVEPNLSARINEAPVTLSGKVLPFSDKQEATLSLKLDDIDLTNIDEYSPIPLGIRLLSGKFDSDLLVSFTHVIDEPPNIDLSGQITLKRIQIENRTVEMPYILGVKQFNLKLNEVSFNETKPVKVGTTFESIAITPIGEKQALLSLPKIELDSITVDRARHKIDLGTILLDGINGLIKRQSDGQLELNRMLAVTASSNPMRSEEDKVEKLSKPIQHDVSSIIPIPDKKPDNRIPSLVQTQAREQELVARSVTTIPLPEHKPQIVARPEDTKQPQANMGKMAEETSSQPAPAAEETDQPWAIHIDQIKLSDGTITFEDYTVSKVVPMHINPLNLTVRNIDLSGAQPVELSLQAQVNQQGSVETKGTLAWAPLAADLVLDLKQVDLVPLQGWFGNQLNILLSKGNFSFQGDVKADGEPLKIALQGKAQLANFNVLDKVKLAEQLRWKSIDVTGIQFINEPLQIGMTTIDLTDFFARVILLADGKINLRDLAEANKAEASPVKPESTPVASAPNQTEAQGAANNKAPLPIKIDKVTLKNTHINFTDQFIKPNYRVNLTELKGQVGPLHPGKAGKIDIRGTIDKSAPLQISGTIDPFSEQLSFDIATTVKGIDLPTFSPYSGKYIGHLIEKGKLSVDVNYQIQQGQLTAENKIFLDQLKIGEKVDSPDAVSLPLDLAISLLKNRKGEINLRFPVSGSINDPQFSIGGVVWEAFINLISKALTAPFALLGSFLGDGEELAEITFPSGYATLEPEAINHLQSLAEALIDRPELKLEITGYADPLNDYETLKQVLLDRKVKTQKLSETVNKGQSVDLLDEIKLDDAEYARYLEIVYKASDFEKPKNMIGLSKSLPVEEMKQLILTNTKVSDEALNELAEKRASVVFHWLIEQGGVPSERVFVLGTHLESANAAEKPYSKAAFALK
;
A
#
# COMPACT_ATOMS: atom_id res chain seq x y z
N MET A 1 -36.00 118.13 -53.29
CA MET A 1 -36.87 118.24 -54.48
C MET A 1 -37.90 117.11 -54.42
N SER A 2 -39.17 117.51 -54.36
CA SER A 2 -40.45 116.86 -54.73
C SER A 2 -40.32 115.63 -55.65
N SER A 3 -41.12 114.55 -55.59
CA SER A 3 -42.51 114.32 -55.15
C SER A 3 -42.80 112.76 -55.13
N PRO A 4 -44.01 112.22 -54.86
CA PRO A 4 -44.26 111.25 -53.77
C PRO A 4 -44.85 109.89 -54.19
N THR A 5 -45.07 108.94 -53.25
CA THR A 5 -46.39 108.27 -53.00
C THR A 5 -46.40 107.10 -51.98
N LYS A 6 -47.42 107.17 -51.10
CA LYS A 6 -48.26 106.11 -50.47
C LYS A 6 -47.70 105.11 -49.43
N LYS A 7 -48.14 105.35 -48.18
CA LYS A 7 -48.32 104.40 -47.06
C LYS A 7 -49.09 103.13 -47.47
N ARG A 8 -48.70 101.98 -46.90
CA ARG A 8 -49.59 100.82 -46.70
C ARG A 8 -49.35 100.21 -45.32
N PHE A 9 -50.36 100.41 -44.45
CA PHE A 9 -50.47 99.91 -43.08
C PHE A 9 -51.41 98.70 -43.16
N LEU A 10 -50.87 97.47 -43.12
CA LEU A 10 -51.65 96.22 -43.11
C LEU A 10 -50.68 95.08 -42.75
N THR A 11 -50.69 94.64 -41.47
CA THR A 11 -50.29 93.27 -41.02
C THR A 11 -50.30 93.06 -39.49
N ARG A 12 -50.87 93.94 -38.64
CA ARG A 12 -51.05 93.61 -37.19
C ARG A 12 -52.34 92.85 -36.84
N LYS A 13 -53.42 93.00 -37.64
CA LYS A 13 -54.74 92.40 -37.33
C LYS A 13 -54.84 90.91 -37.69
N HIS A 14 -54.27 90.50 -38.82
CA HIS A 14 -54.16 89.08 -39.19
C HIS A 14 -53.22 88.32 -38.27
N LEU A 15 -52.14 88.96 -37.80
CA LEU A 15 -51.22 88.39 -36.82
C LEU A 15 -51.89 88.20 -35.45
N ALA A 16 -52.70 89.16 -35.00
CA ALA A 16 -53.45 89.05 -33.74
C ALA A 16 -54.56 88.00 -33.77
N ILE A 17 -55.28 87.87 -34.90
CA ILE A 17 -56.30 86.83 -35.10
C ILE A 17 -55.62 85.44 -35.21
N SER A 18 -54.51 85.32 -35.94
CA SER A 18 -53.77 84.06 -36.00
C SER A 18 -53.16 83.68 -34.64
N LEU A 19 -52.62 84.64 -33.89
CA LEU A 19 -52.14 84.41 -32.51
C LEU A 19 -53.28 84.03 -31.56
N GLY A 20 -54.47 84.64 -31.67
CA GLY A 20 -55.64 84.30 -30.84
C GLY A 20 -56.22 82.93 -31.16
N VAL A 21 -56.26 82.54 -32.44
CA VAL A 21 -56.66 81.19 -32.87
C VAL A 21 -55.63 80.15 -32.40
N ILE A 22 -54.33 80.42 -32.56
CA ILE A 22 -53.27 79.54 -32.04
C ILE A 22 -53.38 79.41 -30.51
N PHE A 23 -53.57 80.51 -29.79
CA PHE A 23 -53.76 80.49 -28.33
C PHE A 23 -54.99 79.67 -27.93
N SER A 24 -56.12 79.83 -28.64
CA SER A 24 -57.34 79.08 -28.37
C SER A 24 -57.18 77.59 -28.66
N ILE A 25 -56.45 77.23 -29.73
CA ILE A 25 -56.10 75.84 -30.06
C ILE A 25 -55.18 75.25 -29.00
N VAL A 26 -54.17 75.99 -28.54
CA VAL A 26 -53.23 75.54 -27.49
C VAL A 26 -53.93 75.36 -26.14
N VAL A 27 -54.82 76.28 -25.76
CA VAL A 27 -55.65 76.16 -24.55
C VAL A 27 -56.63 74.99 -24.68
N LEU A 28 -57.32 74.86 -25.81
CA LEU A 28 -58.22 73.74 -26.07
C LEU A 28 -57.48 72.39 -26.06
N PHE A 29 -56.28 72.34 -26.63
CA PHE A 29 -55.38 71.19 -26.61
C PHE A 29 -54.96 70.83 -25.18
N GLY A 30 -54.59 71.83 -24.36
CA GLY A 30 -54.26 71.62 -22.95
C GLY A 30 -55.45 71.11 -22.13
N VAL A 31 -56.65 71.70 -22.30
CA VAL A 31 -57.86 71.31 -21.55
C VAL A 31 -58.35 69.93 -21.97
N LEU A 32 -58.44 69.64 -23.27
CA LEU A 32 -58.83 68.31 -23.76
C LEU A 32 -57.78 67.26 -23.41
N GLY A 33 -56.50 67.60 -23.54
CA GLY A 33 -55.38 66.71 -23.23
C GLY A 33 -55.24 66.39 -21.73
N TYR A 34 -55.63 67.30 -20.84
CA TYR A 34 -55.52 67.08 -19.40
C TYR A 34 -56.79 66.45 -18.78
N PHE A 35 -58.00 66.81 -19.24
CA PHE A 35 -59.24 66.33 -18.60
C PHE A 35 -59.98 65.24 -19.35
N TRP A 36 -59.94 65.20 -20.68
CA TRP A 36 -60.68 64.23 -21.48
C TRP A 36 -59.80 63.05 -21.92
N LEU A 37 -58.60 63.35 -22.39
CA LEU A 37 -57.67 62.38 -22.96
C LEU A 37 -57.29 61.25 -21.98
N PRO A 38 -57.02 61.48 -20.67
CA PRO A 38 -56.81 60.42 -19.68
C PRO A 38 -57.88 59.32 -19.65
N GLY A 39 -59.15 59.72 -19.53
CA GLY A 39 -60.27 58.78 -19.44
C GLY A 39 -60.53 58.04 -20.74
N PHE A 40 -60.44 58.76 -21.88
CA PHE A 40 -60.54 58.16 -23.21
C PHE A 40 -59.39 57.17 -23.47
N ALA A 41 -58.15 57.57 -23.16
CA ALA A 41 -56.96 56.74 -23.33
C ALA A 41 -57.04 55.47 -22.48
N LYS A 42 -57.47 55.57 -21.21
CA LYS A 42 -57.68 54.40 -20.35
C LYS A 42 -58.64 53.38 -20.97
N ALA A 43 -59.87 53.80 -21.26
CA ALA A 43 -60.90 52.90 -21.79
C ALA A 43 -60.48 52.30 -23.14
N LYS A 44 -59.86 53.11 -24.01
CA LYS A 44 -59.41 52.65 -25.32
C LYS A 44 -58.23 51.69 -25.22
N LEU A 45 -57.29 51.94 -24.32
CA LEU A 45 -56.12 51.10 -24.09
C LEU A 45 -56.51 49.74 -23.50
N GLU A 46 -57.38 49.71 -22.50
CA GLU A 46 -57.94 48.45 -21.95
C GLU A 46 -58.66 47.65 -23.03
N GLN A 47 -59.52 48.28 -23.83
CA GLN A 47 -60.23 47.61 -24.93
C GLN A 47 -59.26 47.04 -25.98
N VAL A 48 -58.40 47.89 -26.54
CA VAL A 48 -57.50 47.52 -27.65
C VAL A 48 -56.51 46.45 -27.20
N LEU A 49 -55.90 46.59 -26.02
CA LEU A 49 -54.96 45.59 -25.54
C LEU A 49 -55.66 44.30 -25.14
N SER A 50 -56.88 44.35 -24.58
CA SER A 50 -57.62 43.12 -24.27
C SER A 50 -57.98 42.32 -25.51
N GLU A 51 -58.45 42.99 -26.57
CA GLU A 51 -58.73 42.40 -27.88
C GLU A 51 -57.44 41.87 -28.54
N THR A 52 -56.36 42.66 -28.50
CA THR A 52 -55.10 42.35 -29.19
C THR A 52 -54.35 41.20 -28.51
N LEU A 53 -54.31 41.17 -27.17
CA LEU A 53 -53.63 40.13 -26.40
C LEU A 53 -54.51 38.91 -26.11
N ALA A 54 -55.81 38.98 -26.42
CA ALA A 54 -56.80 37.95 -26.07
C ALA A 54 -56.79 37.60 -24.56
N ARG A 55 -56.51 38.60 -23.71
CA ARG A 55 -56.39 38.51 -22.25
C ARG A 55 -57.02 39.74 -21.62
N PRO A 56 -57.65 39.66 -20.43
CA PRO A 56 -58.20 40.84 -19.79
C PRO A 56 -57.07 41.80 -19.37
N VAL A 57 -57.14 43.05 -19.83
CA VAL A 57 -56.22 44.12 -19.44
C VAL A 57 -56.97 45.17 -18.63
N THR A 58 -56.41 45.57 -17.50
CA THR A 58 -56.98 46.59 -16.61
C THR A 58 -55.91 47.62 -16.23
N VAL A 59 -56.33 48.86 -16.05
CA VAL A 59 -55.47 50.00 -15.66
C VAL A 59 -56.16 50.79 -14.56
N GLN A 60 -55.44 51.20 -13.53
CA GLN A 60 -56.02 52.01 -12.45
C GLN A 60 -56.30 53.44 -12.95
N SER A 61 -55.26 54.14 -13.41
CA SER A 61 -55.35 55.50 -13.97
C SER A 61 -54.27 55.73 -15.04
N ILE A 62 -54.52 56.68 -15.94
CA ILE A 62 -53.54 57.21 -16.88
C ILE A 62 -53.52 58.72 -16.71
N ASP A 63 -52.37 59.30 -16.42
CA ASP A 63 -52.16 60.75 -16.35
C ASP A 63 -51.36 61.20 -17.57
N ILE A 64 -51.83 62.22 -18.28
CA ILE A 64 -51.14 62.80 -19.45
C ILE A 64 -50.98 64.30 -19.24
N LYS A 65 -49.74 64.79 -19.29
CA LYS A 65 -49.43 66.22 -19.22
C LYS A 65 -49.04 66.72 -20.61
N PRO A 66 -49.98 67.27 -21.41
CA PRO A 66 -49.74 67.57 -22.82
C PRO A 66 -48.70 68.69 -23.08
N PHE A 67 -48.45 69.58 -22.12
CA PHE A 67 -47.46 70.65 -22.27
C PHE A 67 -46.04 70.23 -21.91
N THR A 68 -45.88 69.34 -20.94
CA THR A 68 -44.57 68.77 -20.56
C THR A 68 -44.28 67.44 -21.24
N LEU A 69 -45.25 66.91 -22.00
CA LEU A 69 -45.18 65.64 -22.74
C LEU A 69 -44.91 64.41 -21.85
N GLU A 70 -45.37 64.48 -20.59
CA GLU A 70 -45.27 63.36 -19.64
C GLU A 70 -46.52 62.47 -19.70
N ILE A 71 -46.30 61.16 -19.59
CA ILE A 71 -47.36 60.15 -19.50
C ILE A 71 -47.04 59.25 -18.30
N SER A 72 -48.01 59.03 -17.42
CA SER A 72 -47.92 58.03 -16.36
C SER A 72 -49.11 57.08 -16.38
N VAL A 73 -48.84 55.79 -16.26
CA VAL A 73 -49.85 54.73 -16.19
C VAL A 73 -49.69 54.05 -14.84
N GLN A 74 -50.76 54.00 -14.03
CA GLN A 74 -50.75 53.38 -12.70
C GLN A 74 -51.57 52.09 -12.69
N GLY A 75 -51.11 51.11 -11.92
CA GLY A 75 -51.82 49.86 -11.64
C GLY A 75 -52.22 49.07 -12.89
N PHE A 76 -51.30 48.91 -13.84
CA PHE A 76 -51.55 48.15 -15.06
C PHE A 76 -51.45 46.64 -14.81
N ARG A 77 -52.40 45.87 -15.33
CA ARG A 77 -52.44 44.40 -15.15
C ARG A 77 -52.95 43.70 -16.40
N ILE A 78 -52.32 42.59 -16.73
CA ILE A 78 -52.73 41.63 -17.76
C ILE A 78 -53.05 40.31 -17.05
N GLY A 79 -54.28 39.82 -17.16
CA GLY A 79 -54.66 38.51 -16.63
C GLY A 79 -54.24 37.35 -17.53
N GLU A 80 -54.39 36.12 -17.03
CA GLU A 80 -54.20 34.91 -17.82
C GLU A 80 -55.35 34.63 -18.80
N LYS A 81 -55.07 33.76 -19.78
CA LYS A 81 -56.07 33.27 -20.73
C LYS A 81 -57.10 32.39 -19.99
N SER A 82 -58.32 32.89 -19.89
CA SER A 82 -59.34 32.46 -18.93
C SER A 82 -59.87 31.02 -19.08
N THR A 83 -59.54 30.13 -18.13
CA THR A 83 -60.41 29.01 -17.71
C THR A 83 -60.28 28.72 -16.21
N VAL A 84 -61.27 29.19 -15.44
CA VAL A 84 -61.74 28.78 -14.10
C VAL A 84 -60.68 28.63 -12.97
N SER A 85 -60.86 29.50 -11.96
CA SER A 85 -60.21 29.59 -10.65
C SER A 85 -59.03 30.58 -10.55
N ASP A 86 -59.36 31.71 -9.91
CA ASP A 86 -58.54 32.78 -9.35
C ASP A 86 -57.66 33.68 -10.24
N GLN A 87 -57.71 34.95 -9.86
CA GLN A 87 -57.05 36.19 -10.30
C GLN A 87 -55.54 36.10 -10.62
N THR A 88 -55.12 35.12 -11.41
CA THR A 88 -53.73 34.95 -11.82
C THR A 88 -53.37 36.02 -12.85
N THR A 89 -52.42 36.85 -12.46
CA THR A 89 -51.94 37.99 -13.25
C THR A 89 -50.67 37.55 -13.96
N PHE A 90 -50.71 37.53 -15.29
CA PHE A 90 -49.57 37.19 -16.14
C PHE A 90 -48.47 38.27 -16.02
N PHE A 91 -48.88 39.53 -16.13
CA PHE A 91 -47.98 40.67 -16.09
C PHE A 91 -48.67 41.85 -15.39
N SER A 92 -47.96 42.57 -14.53
CA SER A 92 -48.46 43.81 -13.94
C SER A 92 -47.33 44.76 -13.59
N PHE A 93 -47.65 46.03 -13.36
CA PHE A 93 -46.74 47.01 -12.75
C PHE A 93 -47.52 48.06 -11.96
N ASP A 94 -46.88 48.64 -10.96
CA ASP A 94 -47.49 49.68 -10.12
C ASP A 94 -47.52 51.02 -10.86
N GLN A 95 -46.42 51.37 -11.54
CA GLN A 95 -46.33 52.61 -12.31
C GLN A 95 -45.39 52.47 -13.51
N LEU A 96 -45.84 52.95 -14.67
CA LEU A 96 -45.00 53.30 -15.82
C LEU A 96 -45.00 54.83 -15.95
N TYR A 97 -43.82 55.43 -16.05
CA TYR A 97 -43.64 56.87 -16.28
C TYR A 97 -42.78 57.06 -17.53
N VAL A 98 -43.23 57.90 -18.46
CA VAL A 98 -42.54 58.22 -19.71
C VAL A 98 -42.54 59.74 -19.88
N ASP A 99 -41.37 60.31 -20.08
CA ASP A 99 -41.15 61.73 -20.35
C ASP A 99 -40.59 61.91 -21.77
N LEU A 100 -41.39 62.46 -22.68
CA LEU A 100 -41.01 62.66 -24.08
C LEU A 100 -40.38 64.04 -24.28
N SER A 101 -39.25 64.10 -24.99
CA SER A 101 -38.61 65.38 -25.29
C SER A 101 -39.22 66.06 -26.52
N ALA A 102 -39.43 67.37 -26.43
CA ALA A 102 -39.79 68.21 -27.57
C ALA A 102 -38.72 68.20 -28.67
N GLU A 103 -37.48 67.82 -28.35
CA GLU A 103 -36.41 67.59 -29.33
C GLU A 103 -36.76 66.53 -30.37
N SER A 104 -37.72 65.63 -30.06
CA SER A 104 -38.20 64.64 -31.02
C SER A 104 -38.71 65.27 -32.32
N LEU A 105 -39.32 66.46 -32.24
CA LEU A 105 -39.81 67.21 -33.39
C LEU A 105 -38.68 67.89 -34.17
N ILE A 106 -37.57 68.21 -33.50
CA ILE A 106 -36.39 68.86 -34.09
C ILE A 106 -35.56 67.82 -34.86
N HIS A 107 -35.34 66.66 -34.25
CA HIS A 107 -34.55 65.58 -34.83
C HIS A 107 -35.33 64.68 -35.78
N LEU A 108 -36.66 64.85 -35.88
CA LEU A 108 -37.57 63.96 -36.61
C LEU A 108 -37.35 62.49 -36.22
N ALA A 109 -37.05 62.27 -34.95
CA ALA A 109 -36.65 61.00 -34.35
C ALA A 109 -37.19 60.96 -32.92
N PRO A 110 -37.64 59.81 -32.39
CA PRO A 110 -38.10 59.72 -31.02
C PRO A 110 -36.96 60.00 -30.03
N VAL A 111 -37.14 61.00 -29.16
CA VAL A 111 -36.25 61.36 -28.06
C VAL A 111 -37.04 61.28 -26.74
N VAL A 112 -36.64 60.37 -25.85
CA VAL A 112 -37.26 60.15 -24.53
C VAL A 112 -36.28 60.59 -23.45
N THR A 113 -36.71 61.43 -22.52
CA THR A 113 -35.87 61.95 -21.41
C THR A 113 -35.76 60.95 -20.27
N THR A 114 -36.86 60.25 -19.95
CA THR A 114 -36.92 59.26 -18.87
C THR A 114 -37.98 58.21 -19.20
N ILE A 115 -37.66 56.95 -18.89
CA ILE A 115 -38.65 55.87 -18.83
C ILE A 115 -38.41 55.06 -17.55
N SER A 116 -39.43 54.98 -16.69
CA SER A 116 -39.34 54.29 -15.40
C SER A 116 -40.50 53.32 -15.21
N LEU A 117 -40.20 52.10 -14.81
CA LEU A 117 -41.15 51.03 -14.53
C LEU A 117 -40.98 50.54 -13.08
N VAL A 118 -42.00 50.76 -12.26
CA VAL A 118 -41.97 50.45 -10.83
C VAL A 118 -42.77 49.18 -10.54
N ALA A 119 -42.15 48.28 -9.78
CA ALA A 119 -42.67 46.99 -9.34
C ALA A 119 -43.30 46.14 -10.46
N PRO A 120 -42.64 45.94 -11.62
CA PRO A 120 -43.17 45.04 -12.62
C PRO A 120 -43.13 43.59 -12.12
N LYS A 121 -44.25 42.89 -12.23
CA LYS A 121 -44.38 41.48 -11.85
C LYS A 121 -44.73 40.64 -13.06
N ILE A 122 -43.99 39.56 -13.28
CA ILE A 122 -44.22 38.62 -14.38
C ILE A 122 -44.37 37.21 -13.80
N TYR A 123 -45.44 36.53 -14.19
CA TYR A 123 -45.65 35.12 -13.86
C TYR A 123 -45.49 34.28 -15.12
N VAL A 124 -44.43 33.50 -15.18
CA VAL A 124 -44.11 32.63 -16.31
C VAL A 124 -44.33 31.19 -15.91
N THR A 125 -45.12 30.45 -16.68
CA THR A 125 -45.33 29.02 -16.48
C THR A 125 -44.90 28.27 -17.72
N ARG A 126 -44.02 27.27 -17.56
CA ARG A 126 -43.77 26.27 -18.61
C ARG A 126 -44.80 25.16 -18.48
N GLU A 127 -45.58 24.99 -19.54
CA GLU A 127 -46.69 24.03 -19.59
C GLU A 127 -46.27 22.71 -20.26
N ASP A 128 -45.42 22.79 -21.29
CA ASP A 128 -44.86 21.65 -22.04
C ASP A 128 -43.43 21.98 -22.53
N LYS A 129 -42.71 21.02 -23.13
CA LYS A 129 -41.27 21.09 -23.47
C LYS A 129 -40.90 22.40 -24.18
N ASN A 130 -41.77 22.89 -25.06
CA ASN A 130 -41.59 24.13 -25.80
C ASN A 130 -42.78 25.11 -25.68
N GLN A 131 -43.70 24.90 -24.73
CA GLN A 131 -44.87 25.76 -24.55
C GLN A 131 -44.87 26.42 -23.18
N PHE A 132 -45.05 27.75 -23.18
CA PHE A 132 -45.23 28.58 -22.01
C PHE A 132 -46.62 29.20 -22.02
N ASN A 133 -47.06 29.67 -20.86
CA ASN A 133 -48.30 30.44 -20.72
C ASN A 133 -48.37 31.70 -21.59
N PHE A 134 -47.31 32.09 -22.30
CA PHE A 134 -47.29 33.21 -23.24
C PHE A 134 -46.83 32.84 -24.67
N SER A 135 -46.61 31.55 -24.97
CA SER A 135 -46.17 31.11 -26.30
C SER A 135 -47.15 31.52 -27.41
N ASP A 136 -48.45 31.56 -27.10
CA ASP A 136 -49.49 32.02 -28.02
C ASP A 136 -49.33 33.49 -28.42
N LEU A 137 -48.78 34.32 -27.54
CA LEU A 137 -48.43 35.71 -27.85
C LEU A 137 -47.21 35.77 -28.79
N ILE A 138 -46.18 34.95 -28.56
CA ILE A 138 -45.01 34.90 -29.44
C ILE A 138 -45.42 34.45 -30.85
N GLU A 139 -46.22 33.39 -30.99
CA GLU A 139 -46.68 32.92 -32.30
C GLU A 139 -47.52 33.96 -33.04
N LYS A 140 -48.38 34.68 -32.32
CA LYS A 140 -49.24 35.73 -32.88
C LYS A 140 -48.45 36.95 -33.37
N PHE A 141 -47.39 37.35 -32.67
CA PHE A 141 -46.61 38.55 -32.97
C PHE A 141 -45.25 38.27 -33.64
N GLY A 142 -44.80 37.03 -33.69
CA GLY A 142 -43.49 36.60 -34.19
C GLY A 142 -43.44 36.18 -35.66
N GLN A 143 -44.56 36.25 -36.38
CA GLN A 143 -44.56 36.04 -37.83
C GLN A 143 -43.92 37.25 -38.53
N THR A 144 -42.67 37.10 -38.98
CA THR A 144 -42.03 38.09 -39.85
C THR A 144 -42.82 38.15 -41.17
N PRO A 145 -43.30 39.33 -41.61
CA PRO A 145 -43.85 39.46 -42.95
C PRO A 145 -42.79 39.00 -43.95
N GLU A 146 -43.14 38.14 -44.92
CA GLU A 146 -42.24 37.77 -46.02
C GLU A 146 -41.70 39.06 -46.68
N GLU A 147 -40.42 39.37 -46.43
CA GLU A 147 -39.77 40.52 -47.02
C GLU A 147 -39.54 40.28 -48.52
N LYS A 148 -40.27 41.02 -49.36
CA LYS A 148 -39.85 41.25 -50.74
C LYS A 148 -38.54 42.06 -50.70
N PRO A 149 -37.56 41.81 -51.60
CA PRO A 149 -36.30 42.55 -51.59
C PRO A 149 -36.58 44.04 -51.79
N GLN A 150 -36.33 44.84 -50.76
CA GLN A 150 -36.35 46.30 -50.82
C GLN A 150 -34.94 46.82 -50.54
N GLU A 151 -34.59 47.93 -51.20
CA GLU A 151 -33.33 48.67 -51.01
C GLU A 151 -33.04 48.95 -49.51
N PRO A 152 -31.75 49.03 -49.11
CA PRO A 152 -31.38 49.24 -47.71
C PRO A 152 -31.99 50.55 -47.19
N LYS A 153 -33.00 50.43 -46.32
CA LYS A 153 -33.58 51.56 -45.60
C LYS A 153 -32.53 52.15 -44.66
N LYS A 154 -32.37 53.48 -44.68
CA LYS A 154 -31.52 54.20 -43.71
C LYS A 154 -31.94 53.85 -42.28
N PRO A 155 -30.99 53.70 -41.33
CA PRO A 155 -31.32 53.37 -39.95
C PRO A 155 -32.19 54.47 -39.34
N THR A 156 -33.27 54.05 -38.65
CA THR A 156 -34.15 54.97 -37.93
C THR A 156 -33.43 55.48 -36.69
N LEU A 157 -33.26 56.80 -36.57
CA LEU A 157 -32.56 57.42 -35.45
C LEU A 157 -33.47 57.52 -34.21
N PHE A 158 -32.91 57.39 -33.00
CA PHE A 158 -33.61 57.52 -31.72
C PHE A 158 -32.65 57.83 -30.55
N SER A 159 -33.20 58.34 -29.43
CA SER A 159 -32.52 58.43 -28.13
C SER A 159 -33.49 58.20 -26.98
N ILE A 160 -33.09 57.39 -26.00
CA ILE A 160 -33.85 57.13 -24.78
C ILE A 160 -32.88 57.30 -23.61
N ASN A 161 -33.16 58.27 -22.74
CA ASN A 161 -32.37 58.53 -21.54
C ASN A 161 -33.09 57.99 -20.29
N ASN A 162 -32.31 57.75 -19.23
CA ASN A 162 -32.76 57.35 -17.90
C ASN A 162 -33.80 56.22 -17.90
N ILE A 163 -33.42 55.07 -18.47
CA ILE A 163 -34.24 53.84 -18.46
C ILE A 163 -34.06 53.19 -17.09
N SER A 164 -35.15 53.01 -16.34
CA SER A 164 -35.11 52.35 -15.04
C SER A 164 -36.23 51.34 -14.82
N ILE A 165 -35.89 50.22 -14.20
CA ILE A 165 -36.83 49.28 -13.58
C ILE A 165 -36.51 49.23 -12.10
N GLN A 166 -37.52 49.32 -11.24
CA GLN A 166 -37.34 49.30 -9.79
C GLN A 166 -38.20 48.22 -9.15
N ASN A 167 -37.63 47.43 -8.24
CA ASN A 167 -38.32 46.41 -7.45
C ASN A 167 -39.15 45.40 -8.28
N GLY A 168 -38.65 44.99 -9.45
CA GLY A 168 -39.31 43.99 -10.28
C GLY A 168 -39.28 42.58 -9.67
N GLU A 169 -40.23 41.75 -10.10
CA GLU A 169 -40.42 40.37 -9.65
C GLU A 169 -40.76 39.46 -10.84
N ILE A 170 -40.06 38.32 -10.95
CA ILE A 170 -40.39 37.26 -11.91
C ILE A 170 -40.56 35.97 -11.12
N THR A 171 -41.71 35.35 -11.25
CA THR A 171 -41.93 33.97 -10.78
C THR A 171 -41.98 33.06 -11.99
N PHE A 172 -41.09 32.08 -12.03
CA PHE A 172 -41.03 31.06 -13.06
C PHE A 172 -41.43 29.70 -12.48
N ALA A 173 -42.53 29.12 -12.97
CA ALA A 173 -43.01 27.81 -12.57
C ALA A 173 -42.84 26.81 -13.72
N ASP A 174 -42.02 25.78 -13.54
CA ASP A 174 -41.85 24.68 -14.50
C ASP A 174 -42.72 23.49 -14.07
N ARG A 175 -43.82 23.24 -14.78
CA ARG A 175 -44.72 22.11 -14.48
C ARG A 175 -44.17 20.74 -14.89
N ILE A 176 -43.20 20.70 -15.82
CA ILE A 176 -42.56 19.45 -16.26
C ILE A 176 -41.58 18.97 -15.20
N LYS A 177 -40.80 19.91 -14.66
CA LYS A 177 -39.81 19.66 -13.61
C LYS A 177 -40.36 19.78 -12.19
N ASN A 178 -41.62 20.18 -12.06
CA ASN A 178 -42.30 20.45 -10.78
C ASN A 178 -41.46 21.37 -9.88
N SER A 179 -40.97 22.47 -10.46
CA SER A 179 -40.12 23.43 -9.76
C SER A 179 -40.54 24.88 -9.95
N GLN A 180 -40.11 25.73 -9.02
CA GLN A 180 -40.46 27.15 -9.00
C GLN A 180 -39.26 28.01 -8.62
N GLN A 181 -39.04 29.07 -9.37
CA GLN A 181 -37.95 30.02 -9.19
C GLN A 181 -38.51 31.42 -8.94
N HIS A 182 -37.94 32.12 -7.96
CA HIS A 182 -38.34 33.47 -7.60
C HIS A 182 -37.17 34.43 -7.82
N ILE A 183 -37.34 35.35 -8.77
CA ILE A 183 -36.40 36.44 -9.00
C ILE A 183 -37.05 37.72 -8.46
N THR A 184 -36.56 38.23 -7.35
CA THR A 184 -37.12 39.40 -6.67
C THR A 184 -36.14 40.58 -6.70
N ALA A 185 -36.63 41.76 -6.32
CA ALA A 185 -35.83 42.98 -6.22
C ALA A 185 -35.04 43.31 -7.49
N ILE A 186 -35.64 43.09 -8.67
CA ILE A 186 -35.02 43.39 -9.97
C ILE A 186 -34.94 44.92 -10.13
N ASN A 187 -33.74 45.45 -10.12
CA ASN A 187 -33.45 46.85 -10.37
C ASN A 187 -32.55 46.97 -11.59
N LEU A 188 -33.02 47.58 -12.67
CA LEU A 188 -32.26 47.84 -13.89
C LEU A 188 -32.12 49.35 -14.07
N SER A 189 -30.92 49.82 -14.40
CA SER A 189 -30.66 51.21 -14.74
C SER A 189 -29.78 51.28 -15.98
N ILE A 190 -30.26 51.96 -17.03
CA ILE A 190 -29.51 52.25 -18.25
C ILE A 190 -29.54 53.77 -18.46
N PRO A 191 -28.38 54.46 -18.41
CA PRO A 191 -28.35 55.92 -18.40
C PRO A 191 -28.84 56.53 -19.71
N PHE A 192 -28.49 55.93 -20.85
CA PHE A 192 -29.01 56.30 -22.18
C PHE A 192 -28.81 55.17 -23.20
N ILE A 193 -29.62 55.15 -24.25
CA ILE A 193 -29.45 54.34 -25.47
C ILE A 193 -29.80 55.24 -26.65
N ALA A 194 -28.83 55.53 -27.52
CA ALA A 194 -29.02 56.41 -28.67
C ALA A 194 -28.12 56.01 -29.84
N ASN A 195 -28.63 56.16 -31.07
CA ASN A 195 -27.88 55.87 -32.31
C ASN A 195 -27.61 57.13 -33.16
N PHE A 196 -27.64 58.31 -32.55
CA PHE A 196 -27.25 59.57 -33.20
C PHE A 196 -25.73 59.62 -33.43
N LYS A 197 -25.29 60.11 -34.60
CA LYS A 197 -23.88 60.13 -35.04
C LYS A 197 -22.88 60.72 -34.03
N ASN A 198 -23.30 61.70 -33.23
CA ASN A 198 -22.48 62.39 -32.22
C ASN A 198 -22.39 61.65 -30.87
N VAL A 199 -23.08 60.52 -30.70
CA VAL A 199 -23.20 59.77 -29.44
C VAL A 199 -22.82 58.28 -29.61
N LEU A 200 -22.56 57.82 -30.84
CA LEU A 200 -22.22 56.43 -31.16
C LEU A 200 -20.97 55.91 -30.44
N THR A 201 -20.08 56.80 -30.00
CA THR A 201 -18.82 56.48 -29.32
C THR A 201 -18.88 56.68 -27.80
N ASN A 202 -20.05 56.98 -27.23
CA ASN A 202 -20.21 57.16 -25.79
C ASN A 202 -20.51 55.84 -25.11
N TRP A 203 -19.73 55.50 -24.08
CA TRP A 203 -19.99 54.32 -23.25
C TRP A 203 -21.32 54.43 -22.51
N VAL A 204 -22.14 53.39 -22.62
CA VAL A 204 -23.35 53.20 -21.82
C VAL A 204 -23.00 52.30 -20.65
N GLU A 205 -23.28 52.72 -19.42
CA GLU A 205 -22.96 51.95 -18.22
C GLU A 205 -24.22 51.34 -17.58
N PRO A 206 -24.68 50.15 -18.03
CA PRO A 206 -25.84 49.51 -17.44
C PRO A 206 -25.51 48.91 -16.06
N ASN A 207 -26.50 48.93 -15.17
CA ASN A 207 -26.46 48.22 -13.90
C ASN A 207 -27.76 47.45 -13.65
N LEU A 208 -27.64 46.19 -13.28
CA LEU A 208 -28.72 45.29 -12.92
C LEU A 208 -28.40 44.65 -11.56
N SER A 209 -29.34 44.71 -10.63
CA SER A 209 -29.31 43.91 -9.40
C SER A 209 -30.62 43.15 -9.22
N ALA A 210 -30.54 41.93 -8.68
CA ALA A 210 -31.70 41.09 -8.40
C ALA A 210 -31.36 40.10 -7.27
N ARG A 211 -32.37 39.35 -6.80
CA ARG A 211 -32.20 38.21 -5.90
C ARG A 211 -32.84 36.99 -6.54
N ILE A 212 -32.07 35.93 -6.80
CA ILE A 212 -32.57 34.65 -7.32
C ILE A 212 -32.69 33.69 -6.13
N ASN A 213 -33.91 33.29 -5.76
CA ASN A 213 -34.20 32.47 -4.58
C ASN A 213 -33.46 32.98 -3.32
N GLU A 214 -33.58 34.29 -3.04
CA GLU A 214 -32.88 35.00 -1.96
C GLU A 214 -31.36 35.18 -2.11
N ALA A 215 -30.70 34.60 -3.11
CA ALA A 215 -29.28 34.83 -3.36
C ALA A 215 -29.07 36.08 -4.24
N PRO A 216 -28.22 37.05 -3.83
CA PRO A 216 -28.01 38.28 -4.59
C PRO A 216 -27.24 38.04 -5.90
N VAL A 217 -27.66 38.77 -6.94
CA VAL A 217 -27.05 38.78 -8.27
C VAL A 217 -26.85 40.23 -8.71
N THR A 218 -25.66 40.56 -9.20
CA THR A 218 -25.38 41.87 -9.78
C THR A 218 -24.69 41.73 -11.12
N LEU A 219 -25.13 42.50 -12.10
CA LEU A 219 -24.52 42.62 -13.41
C LEU A 219 -24.31 44.10 -13.70
N SER A 220 -23.06 44.53 -13.82
CA SER A 220 -22.70 45.92 -14.11
C SER A 220 -21.66 45.96 -15.21
N GLY A 221 -21.55 47.07 -15.94
CA GLY A 221 -20.55 47.15 -16.99
C GLY A 221 -20.62 48.39 -17.84
N LYS A 222 -19.92 48.36 -18.96
CA LYS A 222 -19.91 49.41 -19.98
C LYS A 222 -20.07 48.79 -21.36
N VAL A 223 -20.86 49.40 -22.23
CA VAL A 223 -21.16 48.91 -23.59
C VAL A 223 -21.13 50.05 -24.62
N LEU A 224 -20.68 49.73 -25.84
CA LEU A 224 -20.71 50.55 -27.05
C LEU A 224 -21.56 49.83 -28.11
N PRO A 225 -22.90 49.93 -28.05
CA PRO A 225 -23.79 49.04 -28.81
C PRO A 225 -23.98 49.45 -30.28
N PHE A 226 -23.66 50.69 -30.68
CA PHE A 226 -23.96 51.23 -32.01
C PHE A 226 -22.73 51.74 -32.78
N SER A 227 -21.51 51.56 -32.27
CA SER A 227 -20.28 51.87 -33.00
C SER A 227 -19.93 50.80 -34.04
N ASP A 228 -19.14 51.17 -35.05
CA ASP A 228 -18.62 50.21 -36.05
C ASP A 228 -17.73 49.11 -35.42
N LYS A 229 -17.15 49.41 -34.26
CA LYS A 229 -16.50 48.46 -33.35
C LYS A 229 -17.31 48.39 -32.07
N GLN A 230 -18.15 47.37 -31.95
CA GLN A 230 -18.98 47.14 -30.77
C GLN A 230 -18.12 46.55 -29.66
N GLU A 231 -18.15 47.16 -28.48
CA GLU A 231 -17.39 46.70 -27.33
C GLU A 231 -18.29 46.61 -26.10
N ALA A 232 -18.08 45.61 -25.24
CA ALA A 232 -18.77 45.51 -23.96
C ALA A 232 -17.86 44.88 -22.91
N THR A 233 -17.88 45.40 -21.69
CA THR A 233 -17.24 44.79 -20.51
C THR A 233 -18.28 44.67 -19.42
N LEU A 234 -18.61 43.45 -19.00
CA LEU A 234 -19.66 43.13 -18.04
C LEU A 234 -19.08 42.35 -16.85
N SER A 235 -19.26 42.86 -15.64
CA SER A 235 -18.98 42.18 -14.38
C SER A 235 -20.24 41.53 -13.84
N LEU A 236 -20.23 40.20 -13.76
CA LEU A 236 -21.28 39.36 -13.18
C LEU A 236 -20.82 38.86 -11.81
N LYS A 237 -21.56 39.21 -10.76
CA LYS A 237 -21.36 38.68 -9.41
C LYS A 237 -22.57 37.88 -8.94
N LEU A 238 -22.30 36.69 -8.41
CA LEU A 238 -23.25 35.78 -7.79
C LEU A 238 -22.69 35.40 -6.41
N ASP A 239 -23.52 35.42 -5.38
CA ASP A 239 -23.08 35.11 -4.01
C ASP A 239 -24.10 34.17 -3.31
N ASP A 240 -23.60 33.04 -2.83
CA ASP A 240 -24.31 31.98 -2.11
C ASP A 240 -25.53 31.37 -2.84
N ILE A 241 -25.45 31.22 -4.17
CA ILE A 241 -26.47 30.54 -4.98
C ILE A 241 -26.59 29.09 -4.52
N ASP A 242 -27.79 28.63 -4.17
CA ASP A 242 -28.05 27.25 -3.76
C ASP A 242 -28.08 26.29 -4.95
N LEU A 243 -27.25 25.25 -4.92
CA LEU A 243 -27.16 24.23 -5.96
C LEU A 243 -27.95 22.96 -5.65
N THR A 244 -28.57 22.84 -4.48
CA THR A 244 -29.17 21.56 -4.01
C THR A 244 -30.22 21.01 -4.98
N ASN A 245 -30.93 21.89 -5.70
CA ASN A 245 -31.96 21.53 -6.70
C ASN A 245 -31.46 21.63 -8.16
N ILE A 246 -30.15 21.50 -8.40
CA ILE A 246 -29.59 21.59 -9.75
C ILE A 246 -30.07 20.47 -10.69
N ASP A 247 -30.56 19.36 -10.13
CA ASP A 247 -31.15 18.22 -10.83
C ASP A 247 -32.44 18.57 -11.60
N GLU A 248 -33.13 19.63 -11.19
CA GLU A 248 -34.24 20.21 -11.94
C GLU A 248 -33.80 20.64 -13.35
N TYR A 249 -32.57 21.15 -13.47
CA TYR A 249 -32.04 21.78 -14.69
C TYR A 249 -31.06 20.92 -15.45
N SER A 250 -30.31 20.05 -14.77
CA SER A 250 -29.30 19.19 -15.36
C SER A 250 -29.54 17.73 -14.97
N PRO A 251 -29.58 16.78 -15.91
CA PRO A 251 -29.80 15.37 -15.56
C PRO A 251 -28.60 14.83 -14.77
N ILE A 252 -28.80 14.60 -13.47
CA ILE A 252 -27.85 13.85 -12.64
C ILE A 252 -28.11 12.34 -12.85
N PRO A 253 -27.06 11.52 -13.05
CA PRO A 253 -27.24 10.06 -13.17
C PRO A 253 -28.00 9.46 -11.99
N LEU A 254 -28.90 8.50 -12.27
CA LEU A 254 -29.65 7.77 -11.24
C LEU A 254 -28.69 7.14 -10.22
N GLY A 255 -28.93 7.40 -8.93
CA GLY A 255 -28.09 6.93 -7.82
C GLY A 255 -26.99 7.90 -7.39
N ILE A 256 -26.83 9.04 -8.05
CA ILE A 256 -26.00 10.17 -7.60
C ILE A 256 -26.91 11.31 -7.17
N ARG A 257 -26.65 11.93 -6.00
CA ARG A 257 -27.44 13.05 -5.48
C ARG A 257 -26.55 14.11 -4.88
N LEU A 258 -26.81 15.38 -5.20
CA LEU A 258 -26.21 16.51 -4.51
C LEU A 258 -27.02 16.80 -3.24
N LEU A 259 -26.45 16.54 -2.07
CA LEU A 259 -27.09 16.76 -0.77
C LEU A 259 -27.02 18.23 -0.35
N SER A 260 -25.95 18.93 -0.73
CA SER A 260 -25.76 20.36 -0.49
C SER A 260 -24.73 20.94 -1.45
N GLY A 261 -24.83 22.24 -1.72
CA GLY A 261 -23.81 22.98 -2.47
C GLY A 261 -24.16 24.45 -2.62
N LYS A 262 -23.15 25.32 -2.58
CA LYS A 262 -23.29 26.76 -2.83
C LYS A 262 -22.33 27.22 -3.90
N PHE A 263 -22.74 28.22 -4.68
CA PHE A 263 -21.98 28.77 -5.80
C PHE A 263 -21.82 30.29 -5.69
N ASP A 264 -20.57 30.73 -5.78
CA ASP A 264 -20.19 32.12 -5.91
C ASP A 264 -19.44 32.35 -7.22
N SER A 265 -19.56 33.54 -7.77
CA SER A 265 -18.95 33.94 -9.03
C SER A 265 -18.61 35.42 -9.00
N ASP A 266 -17.43 35.79 -9.46
CA ASP A 266 -17.04 37.16 -9.80
C ASP A 266 -16.35 37.12 -11.16
N LEU A 267 -17.16 37.23 -12.22
CA LEU A 267 -16.72 37.05 -13.60
C LEU A 267 -16.73 38.39 -14.34
N LEU A 268 -15.70 38.60 -15.15
CA LEU A 268 -15.59 39.72 -16.08
C LEU A 268 -15.63 39.16 -17.51
N VAL A 269 -16.68 39.52 -18.24
CA VAL A 269 -16.89 39.18 -19.65
C VAL A 269 -16.55 40.40 -20.50
N SER A 270 -15.61 40.26 -21.42
CA SER A 270 -15.31 41.27 -22.43
C SER A 270 -15.73 40.77 -23.80
N PHE A 271 -16.45 41.61 -24.55
CA PHE A 271 -16.94 41.33 -25.90
C PHE A 271 -16.42 42.42 -26.84
N THR A 272 -15.90 42.03 -28.00
CA THR A 272 -15.49 42.96 -29.06
C THR A 272 -15.90 42.41 -30.42
N HIS A 273 -16.59 43.22 -31.21
CA HIS A 273 -17.00 42.85 -32.57
C HIS A 273 -16.79 44.03 -33.52
N VAL A 274 -16.01 43.79 -34.57
CA VAL A 274 -15.89 44.69 -35.72
C VAL A 274 -16.80 44.14 -36.81
N ILE A 275 -17.52 45.02 -37.51
CA ILE A 275 -18.34 44.64 -38.66
C ILE A 275 -17.50 43.81 -39.64
N ASP A 276 -18.06 42.71 -40.16
CA ASP A 276 -17.42 41.74 -41.04
C ASP A 276 -16.29 40.87 -40.41
N GLU A 277 -16.05 40.97 -39.10
CA GLU A 277 -15.13 40.10 -38.35
C GLU A 277 -15.87 39.21 -37.31
N PRO A 278 -15.37 38.01 -36.97
CA PRO A 278 -15.98 37.20 -35.91
C PRO A 278 -15.88 37.90 -34.54
N PRO A 279 -16.94 37.86 -33.70
CA PRO A 279 -16.97 38.57 -32.42
C PRO A 279 -16.09 37.88 -31.38
N ASN A 280 -15.08 38.55 -30.83
CA ASN A 280 -14.26 38.00 -29.75
C ASN A 280 -14.96 38.10 -28.38
N ILE A 281 -14.83 37.05 -27.57
CA ILE A 281 -15.34 36.97 -26.20
C ILE A 281 -14.21 36.49 -25.30
N ASP A 282 -13.86 37.30 -24.31
CA ASP A 282 -12.87 36.99 -23.29
C ASP A 282 -13.56 36.89 -21.93
N LEU A 283 -13.22 35.84 -21.17
CA LEU A 283 -13.75 35.59 -19.82
C LEU A 283 -12.61 35.50 -18.80
N SER A 284 -12.72 36.24 -17.71
CA SER A 284 -11.79 36.18 -16.57
C SER A 284 -12.54 36.28 -15.24
N GLY A 285 -11.88 35.96 -14.13
CA GLY A 285 -12.47 36.08 -12.79
C GLY A 285 -12.31 34.84 -11.94
N GLN A 286 -13.19 34.68 -10.94
CA GLN A 286 -13.16 33.57 -9.99
C GLN A 286 -14.54 32.93 -9.85
N ILE A 287 -14.54 31.60 -9.75
CA ILE A 287 -15.70 30.79 -9.40
C ILE A 287 -15.36 30.02 -8.13
N THR A 288 -16.30 29.97 -7.19
CA THR A 288 -16.13 29.22 -5.94
C THR A 288 -17.35 28.33 -5.69
N LEU A 289 -17.12 27.04 -5.46
CA LEU A 289 -18.10 26.09 -4.95
C LEU A 289 -17.83 25.84 -3.47
N LYS A 290 -18.84 25.94 -2.61
CA LYS A 290 -18.73 25.74 -1.16
C LYS A 290 -19.66 24.63 -0.71
N ARG A 291 -19.25 23.88 0.33
CA ARG A 291 -20.10 22.91 1.05
C ARG A 291 -20.75 21.89 0.13
N ILE A 292 -20.00 21.37 -0.84
CA ILE A 292 -20.47 20.35 -1.77
C ILE A 292 -20.51 19.01 -1.03
N GLN A 293 -21.68 18.36 -1.03
CA GLN A 293 -21.82 16.99 -0.56
C GLN A 293 -22.55 16.17 -1.61
N ILE A 294 -21.89 15.15 -2.13
CA ILE A 294 -22.44 14.26 -3.16
C ILE A 294 -22.58 12.86 -2.57
N GLU A 295 -23.80 12.33 -2.59
CA GLU A 295 -24.07 10.93 -2.29
C GLU A 295 -23.96 10.12 -3.58
N ASN A 296 -23.12 9.09 -3.59
CA ASN A 296 -23.02 8.14 -4.69
C ASN A 296 -23.40 6.73 -4.22
N ARG A 297 -24.52 6.22 -4.76
CA ARG A 297 -25.05 4.85 -4.51
C ARG A 297 -24.94 3.95 -5.74
N THR A 298 -24.29 4.40 -6.80
CA THR A 298 -24.13 3.64 -8.06
C THR A 298 -23.03 2.58 -7.99
N VAL A 299 -22.24 2.57 -6.92
CA VAL A 299 -21.06 1.73 -6.76
C VAL A 299 -21.30 0.63 -5.73
N GLU A 300 -20.49 -0.42 -5.73
CA GLU A 300 -20.63 -1.55 -4.79
C GLU A 300 -20.54 -1.12 -3.32
N MET A 301 -19.73 -0.10 -3.04
CA MET A 301 -19.60 0.52 -1.72
C MET A 301 -20.04 2.00 -1.75
N PRO A 302 -21.33 2.30 -1.46
CA PRO A 302 -21.84 3.67 -1.49
C PRO A 302 -21.09 4.61 -0.55
N TYR A 303 -20.90 5.86 -0.96
CA TYR A 303 -20.16 6.87 -0.19
C TYR A 303 -20.74 8.28 -0.31
N ILE A 304 -20.32 9.14 0.61
CA ILE A 304 -20.50 10.60 0.54
C ILE A 304 -19.15 11.21 0.21
N LEU A 305 -19.09 11.95 -0.89
CA LEU A 305 -17.99 12.84 -1.26
C LEU A 305 -18.29 14.24 -0.70
N GLY A 306 -17.51 14.68 0.28
CA GLY A 306 -17.56 16.04 0.80
C GLY A 306 -16.42 16.88 0.23
N VAL A 307 -16.74 18.09 -0.26
CA VAL A 307 -15.77 19.11 -0.64
C VAL A 307 -16.13 20.40 0.08
N LYS A 308 -15.25 20.87 0.97
CA LYS A 308 -15.52 22.10 1.74
C LYS A 308 -15.53 23.32 0.82
N GLN A 309 -14.52 23.44 -0.04
CA GLN A 309 -14.42 24.54 -1.00
C GLN A 309 -13.62 24.12 -2.23
N PHE A 310 -14.08 24.55 -3.41
CA PHE A 310 -13.33 24.47 -4.66
C PHE A 310 -13.29 25.87 -5.28
N ASN A 311 -12.10 26.37 -5.56
CA ASN A 311 -11.90 27.65 -6.24
C ASN A 311 -11.30 27.43 -7.62
N LEU A 312 -11.88 28.09 -8.60
CA LEU A 312 -11.46 28.11 -10.00
C LEU A 312 -11.12 29.56 -10.36
N LYS A 313 -9.85 29.83 -10.67
CA LYS A 313 -9.39 31.15 -11.12
C LYS A 313 -9.16 31.13 -12.62
N LEU A 314 -9.89 31.98 -13.32
CA LEU A 314 -9.82 32.19 -14.76
C LEU A 314 -8.99 33.46 -15.01
N ASN A 315 -7.79 33.31 -15.60
CA ASN A 315 -6.95 34.48 -15.89
C ASN A 315 -7.47 35.24 -17.11
N GLU A 316 -7.59 34.57 -18.25
CA GLU A 316 -8.15 35.10 -19.50
C GLU A 316 -8.45 33.91 -20.43
N VAL A 317 -9.72 33.70 -20.74
CA VAL A 317 -10.20 32.63 -21.63
C VAL A 317 -10.81 33.27 -22.87
N SER A 318 -10.08 33.29 -23.97
CA SER A 318 -10.57 33.77 -25.26
C SER A 318 -11.22 32.62 -26.03
N PHE A 319 -12.50 32.72 -26.36
CA PHE A 319 -13.23 31.62 -27.02
C PHE A 319 -12.89 31.46 -28.51
N ASN A 320 -12.43 32.54 -29.15
CA ASN A 320 -12.17 32.57 -30.60
C ASN A 320 -10.69 32.48 -30.98
N GLU A 321 -9.78 32.69 -30.03
CA GLU A 321 -8.35 32.56 -30.27
C GLU A 321 -7.84 31.18 -29.85
N THR A 322 -6.85 30.64 -30.57
CA THR A 322 -6.19 29.37 -30.23
C THR A 322 -5.15 29.52 -29.12
N LYS A 323 -5.19 30.62 -28.35
CA LYS A 323 -4.23 30.86 -27.26
C LYS A 323 -4.44 29.82 -26.15
N PRO A 324 -3.37 29.34 -25.50
CA PRO A 324 -3.50 28.38 -24.41
C PRO A 324 -4.23 29.00 -23.23
N VAL A 325 -5.32 28.37 -22.81
CA VAL A 325 -6.11 28.82 -21.65
C VAL A 325 -5.40 28.42 -20.38
N LYS A 326 -5.08 29.39 -19.49
CA LYS A 326 -4.48 29.12 -18.17
C LYS A 326 -5.50 29.22 -17.05
N VAL A 327 -5.67 28.12 -16.33
CA VAL A 327 -6.62 28.01 -15.21
C VAL A 327 -5.89 27.55 -13.95
N GLY A 328 -6.09 28.25 -12.83
CA GLY A 328 -5.61 27.80 -11.52
C GLY A 328 -6.76 27.19 -10.72
N THR A 329 -6.52 26.06 -10.04
CA THR A 329 -7.56 25.42 -9.21
C THR A 329 -7.04 25.06 -7.84
N THR A 330 -7.90 25.23 -6.83
CA THR A 330 -7.60 24.82 -5.45
C THR A 330 -8.81 24.12 -4.85
N PHE A 331 -8.56 23.02 -4.14
CA PHE A 331 -9.56 22.32 -3.34
C PHE A 331 -9.15 22.39 -1.87
N GLU A 332 -10.08 22.83 -1.04
CA GLU A 332 -9.98 22.71 0.41
C GLU A 332 -10.81 21.52 0.87
N SER A 333 -10.16 20.60 1.58
CA SER A 333 -10.77 19.49 2.31
C SER A 333 -11.74 18.66 1.46
N ILE A 334 -11.19 17.65 0.79
CA ILE A 334 -11.96 16.58 0.17
C ILE A 334 -11.99 15.38 1.13
N ALA A 335 -13.15 14.80 1.34
CA ALA A 335 -13.30 13.57 2.14
C ALA A 335 -14.26 12.60 1.47
N ILE A 336 -13.88 11.32 1.44
CA ILE A 336 -14.71 10.22 0.95
C ILE A 336 -15.04 9.32 2.14
N THR A 337 -16.33 9.28 2.50
CA THR A 337 -16.81 8.53 3.66
C THR A 337 -17.83 7.48 3.21
N PRO A 338 -17.60 6.18 3.45
CA PRO A 338 -18.62 5.15 3.21
C PRO A 338 -19.92 5.49 3.94
N ILE A 339 -21.06 5.23 3.31
CA ILE A 339 -22.37 5.47 3.95
C ILE A 339 -22.52 4.51 5.14
N GLY A 340 -22.71 5.07 6.35
CA GLY A 340 -22.85 4.32 7.60
C GLY A 340 -21.58 4.27 8.45
N GLU A 341 -20.44 4.71 7.92
CA GLU A 341 -19.19 4.82 8.67
C GLU A 341 -18.97 6.23 9.22
N LYS A 342 -18.24 6.33 10.33
CA LYS A 342 -17.89 7.62 10.97
C LYS A 342 -16.55 8.20 10.48
N GLN A 343 -15.71 7.36 9.87
CA GLN A 343 -14.36 7.72 9.47
C GLN A 343 -14.26 7.73 7.95
N ALA A 344 -13.62 8.76 7.40
CA ALA A 344 -13.33 8.82 5.97
C ALA A 344 -12.24 7.79 5.61
N LEU A 345 -12.42 7.06 4.50
CA LEU A 345 -11.34 6.20 3.96
C LEU A 345 -10.25 7.02 3.29
N LEU A 346 -10.61 8.19 2.76
CA LEU A 346 -9.68 9.13 2.16
C LEU A 346 -10.05 10.55 2.58
N SER A 347 -9.06 11.27 3.10
CA SER A 347 -9.15 12.70 3.39
C SER A 347 -7.96 13.42 2.77
N LEU A 348 -8.24 14.52 2.08
CA LEU A 348 -7.30 15.35 1.36
C LEU A 348 -7.51 16.80 1.82
N PRO A 349 -6.77 17.26 2.85
CA PRO A 349 -6.94 18.60 3.42
C PRO A 349 -6.75 19.72 2.40
N LYS A 350 -5.79 19.56 1.48
CA LYS A 350 -5.45 20.58 0.49
C LYS A 350 -4.96 19.93 -0.81
N ILE A 351 -5.55 20.36 -1.93
CA ILE A 351 -5.06 20.08 -3.28
C ILE A 351 -4.92 21.39 -4.03
N GLU A 352 -3.75 21.64 -4.61
CA GLU A 352 -3.51 22.80 -5.47
C GLU A 352 -3.00 22.33 -6.82
N LEU A 353 -3.54 22.91 -7.89
CA LEU A 353 -3.05 22.74 -9.25
C LEU A 353 -2.75 24.14 -9.80
N ASP A 354 -1.47 24.41 -10.02
CA ASP A 354 -0.95 25.74 -10.34
C ASP A 354 -1.45 26.28 -11.69
N SER A 355 -1.62 25.40 -12.67
CA SER A 355 -1.97 25.73 -14.04
C SER A 355 -2.50 24.53 -14.80
N ILE A 356 -3.56 24.76 -15.56
CA ILE A 356 -4.04 23.90 -16.64
C ILE A 356 -3.85 24.70 -17.91
N THR A 357 -3.20 24.13 -18.92
CA THR A 357 -2.97 24.73 -20.23
C THR A 357 -3.59 23.84 -21.30
N VAL A 358 -4.61 24.35 -22.00
CA VAL A 358 -5.30 23.61 -23.08
C VAL A 358 -4.90 24.20 -24.43
N ASP A 359 -4.17 23.41 -25.24
CA ASP A 359 -3.79 23.74 -26.62
C ASP A 359 -4.72 22.99 -27.58
N ARG A 360 -5.76 23.70 -28.03
CA ARG A 360 -6.79 23.16 -28.95
C ARG A 360 -6.24 22.85 -30.33
N ALA A 361 -5.21 23.56 -30.79
CA ALA A 361 -4.61 23.34 -32.10
C ALA A 361 -3.77 22.05 -32.13
N ARG A 362 -3.18 21.69 -30.99
CA ARG A 362 -2.35 20.48 -30.84
C ARG A 362 -3.08 19.31 -30.16
N HIS A 363 -4.36 19.46 -29.81
CA HIS A 363 -5.12 18.49 -29.03
C HIS A 363 -4.35 18.08 -27.76
N LYS A 364 -3.75 19.05 -27.05
CA LYS A 364 -2.88 18.80 -25.89
C LYS A 364 -3.39 19.51 -24.64
N ILE A 365 -3.37 18.81 -23.50
CA ILE A 365 -3.63 19.36 -22.17
C ILE A 365 -2.37 19.20 -21.34
N ASP A 366 -1.78 20.31 -20.91
CA ASP A 366 -0.64 20.35 -20.00
C ASP A 366 -1.12 20.80 -18.62
N LEU A 367 -0.98 19.92 -17.62
CA LEU A 367 -1.22 20.19 -16.21
C LEU A 367 0.14 20.50 -15.56
N GLY A 368 0.25 21.61 -14.82
CA GLY A 368 1.47 21.95 -14.11
C GLY A 368 1.65 21.13 -12.82
N THR A 369 2.07 21.78 -11.73
CA THR A 369 2.28 21.09 -10.45
C THR A 369 0.98 20.85 -9.71
N ILE A 370 0.70 19.58 -9.40
CA ILE A 370 -0.33 19.14 -8.46
C ILE A 370 0.31 18.93 -7.08
N LEU A 371 -0.04 19.78 -6.11
CA LEU A 371 0.37 19.66 -4.72
C LEU A 371 -0.73 18.97 -3.91
N LEU A 372 -0.36 17.88 -3.22
CA LEU A 372 -1.19 17.16 -2.27
C LEU A 372 -0.54 17.29 -0.89
N ASP A 373 -1.23 17.90 0.07
CA ASP A 373 -0.68 18.15 1.41
C ASP A 373 -1.55 17.49 2.49
N GLY A 374 -0.94 16.61 3.29
CA GLY A 374 -1.58 15.96 4.42
C GLY A 374 -2.62 14.89 4.05
N ILE A 375 -2.45 14.18 2.93
CA ILE A 375 -3.36 13.07 2.57
C ILE A 375 -3.45 12.08 3.74
N ASN A 376 -4.64 11.64 4.08
CA ASN A 376 -4.87 10.60 5.07
C ASN A 376 -5.73 9.50 4.44
N GLY A 377 -5.16 8.32 4.26
CA GLY A 377 -5.79 7.18 3.62
C GLY A 377 -5.84 5.96 4.52
N LEU A 378 -6.98 5.30 4.57
CA LEU A 378 -7.16 3.97 5.16
C LEU A 378 -7.42 2.97 4.02
N ILE A 379 -6.43 2.13 3.76
CA ILE A 379 -6.49 1.11 2.71
C ILE A 379 -6.76 -0.23 3.38
N LYS A 380 -7.94 -0.79 3.13
CA LYS A 380 -8.33 -2.12 3.61
C LYS A 380 -8.38 -3.10 2.45
N ARG A 381 -7.65 -4.21 2.57
CA ARG A 381 -7.80 -5.39 1.72
C ARG A 381 -8.72 -6.38 2.42
N GLN A 382 -9.84 -6.71 1.79
CA GLN A 382 -10.85 -7.60 2.34
C GLN A 382 -10.43 -9.07 2.23
N SER A 383 -11.14 -9.97 2.91
CA SER A 383 -10.81 -11.42 2.95
C SER A 383 -10.89 -12.12 1.58
N ASP A 384 -11.59 -11.52 0.61
CA ASP A 384 -11.64 -11.97 -0.79
C ASP A 384 -10.46 -11.46 -1.63
N GLY A 385 -9.53 -10.70 -1.02
CA GLY A 385 -8.36 -10.14 -1.65
C GLY A 385 -8.57 -8.81 -2.37
N GLN A 386 -9.80 -8.29 -2.45
CA GLN A 386 -10.11 -7.01 -3.08
C GLN A 386 -9.82 -5.82 -2.14
N LEU A 387 -9.40 -4.69 -2.71
CA LEU A 387 -9.28 -3.43 -1.96
C LEU A 387 -10.65 -2.75 -1.87
N GLU A 388 -10.98 -2.16 -0.72
CA GLU A 388 -12.23 -1.38 -0.57
C GLU A 388 -12.33 -0.25 -1.60
N LEU A 389 -11.19 0.39 -1.93
CA LEU A 389 -11.14 1.42 -2.96
C LEU A 389 -11.64 0.93 -4.32
N ASN A 390 -11.40 -0.34 -4.68
CA ASN A 390 -11.90 -0.90 -5.94
C ASN A 390 -13.42 -0.98 -5.94
N ARG A 391 -14.04 -1.36 -4.80
CA ARG A 391 -15.50 -1.44 -4.64
C ARG A 391 -16.17 -0.07 -4.64
N MET A 392 -15.45 0.98 -4.21
CA MET A 392 -15.91 2.36 -4.35
C MET A 392 -15.89 2.88 -5.79
N LEU A 393 -15.10 2.27 -6.67
CA LEU A 393 -15.00 2.63 -8.08
C LEU A 393 -15.82 1.70 -8.99
N ALA A 394 -16.11 0.49 -8.53
CA ALA A 394 -16.88 -0.51 -9.26
C ALA A 394 -18.36 -0.13 -9.35
N VAL A 395 -18.82 0.19 -10.57
CA VAL A 395 -20.22 0.53 -10.86
C VAL A 395 -21.09 -0.72 -10.80
N THR A 396 -22.17 -0.68 -10.02
CA THR A 396 -23.17 -1.75 -9.94
C THR A 396 -24.01 -1.79 -11.23
N ALA A 397 -24.10 -2.96 -11.86
CA ALA A 397 -24.75 -3.14 -13.17
C ALA A 397 -26.25 -2.80 -13.24
N SER A 398 -26.88 -2.40 -12.12
CA SER A 398 -28.31 -2.06 -12.04
C SER A 398 -28.64 -0.60 -12.36
N SER A 399 -27.65 0.24 -12.70
CA SER A 399 -27.85 1.68 -12.91
C SER A 399 -27.96 2.11 -14.38
N ASN A 400 -28.07 1.18 -15.34
CA ASN A 400 -28.18 1.55 -16.76
C ASN A 400 -29.64 1.94 -17.10
N PRO A 401 -29.98 3.24 -17.27
CA PRO A 401 -31.37 3.66 -17.49
C PRO A 401 -31.83 3.41 -18.92
N MET A 402 -30.88 3.31 -19.86
CA MET A 402 -31.13 3.37 -21.31
C MET A 402 -31.67 2.06 -21.91
N ARG A 403 -31.67 0.93 -21.20
CA ARG A 403 -32.10 -0.36 -21.78
C ARG A 403 -33.54 -0.75 -21.47
N SER A 404 -34.27 0.04 -20.68
CA SER A 404 -35.59 -0.37 -20.15
C SER A 404 -36.80 0.34 -20.74
N GLU A 405 -36.62 1.38 -21.56
CA GLU A 405 -37.74 2.07 -22.22
C GLU A 405 -38.01 1.60 -23.66
N GLU A 406 -37.01 1.15 -24.42
CA GLU A 406 -37.24 0.60 -25.77
C GLU A 406 -37.94 -0.78 -25.73
N ASP A 407 -37.64 -1.62 -24.73
CA ASP A 407 -38.24 -2.96 -24.59
C ASP A 407 -39.71 -2.96 -24.11
N LYS A 408 -40.24 -1.81 -23.65
CA LYS A 408 -41.64 -1.69 -23.22
C LYS A 408 -42.62 -1.29 -24.32
N VAL A 409 -42.14 -0.77 -25.44
CA VAL A 409 -43.00 -0.37 -26.56
C VAL A 409 -43.29 -1.54 -27.51
N GLU A 410 -42.44 -2.58 -27.53
CA GLU A 410 -42.58 -3.69 -28.48
C GLU A 410 -43.50 -4.85 -28.00
N LYS A 411 -43.95 -4.84 -26.73
CA LYS A 411 -44.72 -5.94 -26.12
C LYS A 411 -46.25 -5.77 -26.03
N LEU A 412 -46.82 -4.73 -26.65
CA LEU A 412 -48.28 -4.50 -26.65
C LEU A 412 -49.01 -4.85 -27.95
N SER A 413 -48.35 -5.52 -28.90
CA SER A 413 -48.96 -5.88 -30.19
C SER A 413 -48.88 -7.38 -30.48
N LYS A 414 -49.79 -8.19 -29.92
CA LYS A 414 -50.32 -9.40 -30.59
C LYS A 414 -51.56 -9.96 -29.86
N PRO A 415 -52.59 -10.41 -30.61
CA PRO A 415 -53.86 -10.83 -30.05
C PRO A 415 -53.81 -12.25 -29.49
N ILE A 416 -54.64 -12.47 -28.48
CA ILE A 416 -54.91 -13.74 -27.81
C ILE A 416 -55.72 -14.65 -28.75
N GLN A 417 -55.28 -15.90 -28.93
CA GLN A 417 -56.18 -17.02 -29.20
C GLN A 417 -55.67 -18.31 -28.51
N HIS A 418 -56.65 -19.06 -28.01
CA HIS A 418 -56.60 -20.09 -26.98
C HIS A 418 -56.72 -21.51 -27.57
N ASP A 419 -56.09 -22.47 -26.86
CA ASP A 419 -56.54 -23.88 -26.66
C ASP A 419 -56.31 -24.85 -27.86
N VAL A 420 -55.99 -26.16 -27.76
CA VAL A 420 -56.30 -27.25 -26.80
C VAL A 420 -55.32 -28.45 -27.04
N SER A 421 -54.95 -29.21 -25.98
CA SER A 421 -54.58 -30.68 -25.84
C SER A 421 -53.70 -31.43 -26.88
N SER A 422 -52.97 -32.53 -26.63
CA SER A 422 -52.86 -33.57 -25.56
C SER A 422 -51.68 -34.53 -25.86
N ILE A 423 -50.97 -34.99 -24.80
CA ILE A 423 -50.54 -36.38 -24.41
C ILE A 423 -50.23 -37.40 -25.57
N ILE A 424 -49.08 -38.10 -25.69
CA ILE A 424 -48.58 -39.34 -25.01
C ILE A 424 -47.16 -39.72 -25.60
N PRO A 425 -46.23 -40.35 -24.83
CA PRO A 425 -44.89 -40.79 -25.27
C PRO A 425 -44.80 -42.28 -25.70
N ILE A 426 -43.73 -42.69 -26.41
CA ILE A 426 -42.98 -43.99 -26.29
C ILE A 426 -41.86 -44.07 -27.39
N PRO A 427 -40.70 -44.74 -27.13
CA PRO A 427 -39.53 -44.83 -28.01
C PRO A 427 -39.38 -46.19 -28.75
N ASP A 428 -38.39 -46.25 -29.66
CA ASP A 428 -37.45 -47.35 -29.99
C ASP A 428 -37.24 -47.76 -31.46
N LYS A 429 -35.94 -48.01 -31.75
CA LYS A 429 -35.29 -49.00 -32.67
C LYS A 429 -34.80 -48.64 -34.10
N LYS A 430 -33.46 -48.70 -34.23
CA LYS A 430 -32.59 -49.17 -35.36
C LYS A 430 -32.82 -50.69 -35.67
N PRO A 431 -32.28 -51.35 -36.75
CA PRO A 431 -30.95 -51.16 -37.38
C PRO A 431 -30.77 -51.48 -38.91
N ASP A 432 -29.53 -51.21 -39.40
CA ASP A 432 -28.67 -51.89 -40.41
C ASP A 432 -29.13 -52.29 -41.84
N ASN A 433 -28.41 -51.84 -42.88
CA ASN A 433 -27.15 -52.45 -43.41
C ASN A 433 -27.00 -52.23 -44.95
N ARG A 434 -25.80 -51.78 -45.41
CA ARG A 434 -25.05 -52.28 -46.60
C ARG A 434 -23.86 -51.36 -47.00
N ILE A 435 -22.69 -52.00 -47.09
CA ILE A 435 -21.31 -51.57 -47.47
C ILE A 435 -21.11 -51.80 -49.01
N PRO A 436 -19.91 -51.71 -49.68
CA PRO A 436 -18.70 -50.83 -49.70
C PRO A 436 -18.48 -50.17 -51.12
N SER A 437 -17.47 -49.35 -51.49
CA SER A 437 -16.00 -49.58 -51.48
C SER A 437 -15.20 -48.38 -52.05
N LEU A 438 -13.98 -48.18 -51.51
CA LEU A 438 -12.67 -47.80 -52.13
C LEU A 438 -12.52 -46.43 -52.83
N VAL A 439 -11.50 -45.60 -52.50
CA VAL A 439 -10.06 -45.78 -52.83
C VAL A 439 -9.11 -45.01 -51.87
N GLN A 440 -7.96 -45.63 -51.58
CA GLN A 440 -6.74 -45.21 -50.84
C GLN A 440 -5.84 -44.24 -51.69
N THR A 441 -4.79 -43.55 -51.23
CA THR A 441 -3.55 -44.07 -50.60
C THR A 441 -2.57 -42.93 -50.23
N GLN A 442 -1.77 -43.17 -49.19
CA GLN A 442 -0.58 -42.42 -48.74
C GLN A 442 0.73 -42.86 -49.45
N ALA A 443 1.84 -42.18 -49.04
CA ALA A 443 3.26 -42.57 -49.05
C ALA A 443 4.10 -41.98 -50.21
N ARG A 444 5.37 -41.57 -50.03
CA ARG A 444 6.45 -42.25 -49.30
C ARG A 444 7.69 -41.33 -49.11
N GLU A 445 8.43 -41.56 -48.03
CA GLU A 445 9.81 -41.11 -47.78
C GLU A 445 10.84 -41.78 -48.69
N GLN A 446 12.03 -41.18 -48.88
CA GLN A 446 13.32 -41.84 -48.64
C GLN A 446 14.54 -40.90 -48.68
N GLU A 447 15.51 -41.28 -47.84
CA GLU A 447 16.77 -40.67 -47.38
C GLU A 447 17.99 -41.16 -48.21
N LEU A 448 19.12 -40.42 -48.26
CA LEU A 448 20.51 -40.89 -47.96
C LEU A 448 21.66 -39.95 -48.45
N VAL A 449 22.54 -39.58 -47.49
CA VAL A 449 24.04 -39.63 -47.45
C VAL A 449 24.95 -38.52 -48.03
N ALA A 450 25.52 -37.75 -47.07
CA ALA A 450 26.91 -37.38 -46.77
C ALA A 450 27.88 -36.71 -47.78
N ARG A 451 28.46 -35.55 -47.38
CA ARG A 451 29.89 -35.42 -47.00
C ARG A 451 30.26 -34.01 -46.45
N SER A 452 31.24 -34.05 -45.56
CA SER A 452 31.93 -33.07 -44.71
C SER A 452 32.66 -31.93 -45.43
N VAL A 453 32.88 -30.76 -44.77
CA VAL A 453 34.18 -30.06 -44.54
C VAL A 453 34.04 -28.92 -43.50
N THR A 454 34.58 -29.15 -42.29
CA THR A 454 35.65 -28.41 -41.56
C THR A 454 35.86 -26.88 -41.70
N THR A 455 35.42 -26.13 -40.66
CA THR A 455 36.10 -25.11 -39.80
C THR A 455 36.97 -23.92 -40.32
N ILE A 456 36.73 -22.74 -39.67
CA ILE A 456 37.67 -21.73 -39.10
C ILE A 456 38.30 -20.69 -40.10
N PRO A 457 38.60 -19.40 -39.76
CA PRO A 457 38.01 -18.38 -38.84
C PRO A 457 38.24 -16.87 -39.24
N LEU A 458 37.97 -15.94 -38.30
CA LEU A 458 38.64 -14.62 -38.05
C LEU A 458 38.09 -13.30 -38.72
N PRO A 459 38.47 -12.08 -38.23
CA PRO A 459 37.61 -11.04 -37.64
C PRO A 459 37.74 -9.68 -38.40
N GLU A 460 37.15 -8.54 -37.97
CA GLU A 460 37.84 -7.50 -37.19
C GLU A 460 36.90 -6.31 -36.86
N HIS A 461 37.36 -5.54 -35.87
CA HIS A 461 36.70 -4.51 -35.09
C HIS A 461 36.88 -3.08 -35.66
N LYS A 462 35.81 -2.26 -35.54
CA LYS A 462 35.76 -0.81 -35.11
C LYS A 462 36.47 0.26 -36.00
N PRO A 463 36.29 1.60 -35.76
CA PRO A 463 35.42 2.34 -34.82
C PRO A 463 34.73 3.64 -35.37
N GLN A 464 33.80 4.16 -34.55
CA GLN A 464 33.50 5.56 -34.16
C GLN A 464 33.46 6.73 -35.17
N ILE A 465 32.35 7.47 -35.12
CA ILE A 465 32.20 8.84 -35.65
C ILE A 465 32.19 9.83 -34.49
N VAL A 466 33.05 10.85 -34.58
CA VAL A 466 32.95 12.14 -33.88
C VAL A 466 33.06 13.22 -34.97
N ALA A 467 32.13 14.17 -35.02
CA ALA A 467 32.44 15.57 -35.40
C ALA A 467 31.21 16.49 -35.25
N ARG A 468 31.49 17.67 -34.67
CA ARG A 468 30.73 18.92 -34.64
C ARG A 468 31.51 19.93 -35.54
N PRO A 469 31.09 21.20 -35.73
CA PRO A 469 30.18 21.75 -36.76
C PRO A 469 30.85 22.82 -37.69
N GLU A 470 30.02 23.49 -38.51
CA GLU A 470 30.23 24.80 -39.22
C GLU A 470 31.15 24.75 -40.47
N ASP A 471 30.96 25.49 -41.57
CA ASP A 471 30.35 26.80 -41.76
C ASP A 471 30.09 27.12 -43.27
N THR A 472 29.30 28.16 -43.53
CA THR A 472 29.29 29.12 -44.68
C THR A 472 28.71 28.82 -46.10
N LYS A 473 27.68 29.64 -46.42
CA LYS A 473 27.44 30.52 -47.61
C LYS A 473 26.87 29.98 -48.95
N GLN A 474 25.60 30.37 -49.21
CA GLN A 474 24.99 31.15 -50.34
C GLN A 474 25.66 31.15 -51.76
N PRO A 475 24.94 31.40 -52.91
CA PRO A 475 23.72 32.24 -53.06
C PRO A 475 22.65 31.88 -54.16
N GLN A 476 21.45 32.46 -53.96
CA GLN A 476 20.47 33.11 -54.87
C GLN A 476 20.20 32.72 -56.36
N ALA A 477 18.89 32.49 -56.61
CA ALA A 477 17.95 33.20 -57.53
C ALA A 477 17.66 32.73 -58.98
N ASN A 478 16.33 32.52 -59.22
CA ASN A 478 15.46 32.85 -60.38
C ASN A 478 15.76 32.27 -61.78
N MET A 479 14.82 31.91 -62.68
CA MET A 479 13.37 32.17 -62.85
C MET A 479 12.82 31.32 -64.04
N GLY A 480 11.50 31.04 -64.05
CA GLY A 480 10.65 30.81 -65.24
C GLY A 480 10.26 29.34 -65.53
N LYS A 481 9.07 28.97 -66.04
CA LYS A 481 7.82 29.66 -66.42
C LYS A 481 6.77 28.58 -66.77
N MET A 482 5.48 28.90 -66.60
CA MET A 482 4.27 28.39 -67.31
C MET A 482 3.74 26.95 -67.09
N ALA A 483 2.62 26.92 -66.35
CA ALA A 483 1.30 26.31 -66.60
C ALA A 483 1.15 25.13 -67.59
N GLU A 484 0.54 24.05 -67.08
CA GLU A 484 -0.43 23.24 -67.81
C GLU A 484 -1.49 22.68 -66.84
N GLU A 485 -2.74 22.69 -67.31
CA GLU A 485 -3.96 22.34 -66.60
C GLU A 485 -3.97 20.86 -66.19
N THR A 486 -4.54 20.54 -65.02
CA THR A 486 -5.07 19.20 -64.77
C THR A 486 -6.35 19.27 -63.94
N SER A 487 -7.33 18.55 -64.48
CA SER A 487 -8.70 18.30 -64.04
C SER A 487 -8.99 18.38 -62.54
N SER A 488 -10.05 19.12 -62.24
CA SER A 488 -10.87 19.00 -61.03
C SER A 488 -11.47 17.60 -60.89
N GLN A 489 -10.88 16.78 -60.03
CA GLN A 489 -11.53 15.64 -59.39
C GLN A 489 -11.88 16.08 -57.96
N PRO A 490 -13.11 15.88 -57.45
CA PRO A 490 -13.39 16.18 -56.05
C PRO A 490 -12.53 15.24 -55.21
N ALA A 491 -11.63 15.80 -54.41
CA ALA A 491 -10.98 15.06 -53.34
C ALA A 491 -12.10 14.49 -52.45
N PRO A 492 -12.02 13.21 -52.03
CA PRO A 492 -12.90 12.73 -50.98
C PRO A 492 -12.69 13.64 -49.78
N ALA A 493 -13.78 14.07 -49.15
CA ALA A 493 -13.75 14.79 -47.88
C ALA A 493 -12.73 14.08 -46.98
N ALA A 494 -11.70 14.81 -46.56
CA ALA A 494 -10.82 14.32 -45.52
C ALA A 494 -11.73 14.01 -44.33
N GLU A 495 -11.90 12.74 -44.01
CA GLU A 495 -12.38 12.33 -42.71
C GLU A 495 -11.46 13.01 -41.71
N GLU A 496 -12.00 13.99 -40.97
CA GLU A 496 -11.36 14.50 -39.77
C GLU A 496 -11.16 13.30 -38.85
N THR A 497 -9.93 12.78 -38.85
CA THR A 497 -9.50 11.77 -37.92
C THR A 497 -9.37 12.50 -36.59
N ASP A 498 -10.39 12.35 -35.74
CA ASP A 498 -10.45 12.88 -34.38
C ASP A 498 -9.24 12.35 -33.59
N GLN A 499 -8.15 13.12 -33.56
CA GLN A 499 -6.94 12.72 -32.83
C GLN A 499 -7.21 12.81 -31.33
N PRO A 500 -6.94 11.73 -30.57
CA PRO A 500 -7.18 11.71 -29.13
C PRO A 500 -6.34 12.77 -28.43
N TRP A 501 -6.90 13.39 -27.40
CA TRP A 501 -6.20 14.41 -26.61
C TRP A 501 -4.99 13.82 -25.87
N ALA A 502 -3.83 14.44 -26.03
CA ALA A 502 -2.62 14.10 -25.27
C ALA A 502 -2.61 14.87 -23.94
N ILE A 503 -2.48 14.17 -22.82
CA ILE A 503 -2.48 14.76 -21.48
C ILE A 503 -1.12 14.56 -20.83
N HIS A 504 -0.50 15.66 -20.40
CA HIS A 504 0.76 15.67 -19.70
C HIS A 504 0.61 16.35 -18.33
N ILE A 505 1.27 15.82 -17.30
CA ILE A 505 1.34 16.41 -15.97
C ILE A 505 2.82 16.65 -15.63
N ASP A 506 3.20 17.91 -15.42
CA ASP A 506 4.58 18.30 -15.11
C ASP A 506 5.05 17.64 -13.81
N GLN A 507 4.26 17.76 -12.74
CA GLN A 507 4.62 17.20 -11.44
C GLN A 507 3.42 16.88 -10.56
N ILE A 508 3.45 15.75 -9.87
CA ILE A 508 2.63 15.47 -8.68
C ILE A 508 3.56 15.44 -7.46
N LYS A 509 3.28 16.26 -6.45
CA LYS A 509 4.01 16.28 -5.18
C LYS A 509 3.06 16.06 -4.02
N LEU A 510 3.23 14.93 -3.35
CA LEU A 510 2.62 14.59 -2.08
C LEU A 510 3.58 14.94 -0.94
N SER A 511 3.11 15.71 0.04
CA SER A 511 3.83 16.06 1.26
C SER A 511 3.06 15.61 2.50
N ASP A 512 3.79 15.12 3.51
CA ASP A 512 3.25 14.75 4.84
C ASP A 512 2.04 13.81 4.80
N GLY A 513 2.05 12.86 3.86
CA GLY A 513 0.98 11.88 3.74
C GLY A 513 0.99 10.84 4.86
N THR A 514 -0.20 10.36 5.22
CA THR A 514 -0.43 9.27 6.16
C THR A 514 -1.25 8.19 5.47
N ILE A 515 -0.73 6.96 5.44
CA ILE A 515 -1.46 5.79 4.97
C ILE A 515 -1.48 4.75 6.08
N THR A 516 -2.66 4.23 6.40
CA THR A 516 -2.82 3.02 7.21
C THR A 516 -3.29 1.89 6.30
N PHE A 517 -2.55 0.79 6.28
CA PHE A 517 -2.88 -0.39 5.49
C PHE A 517 -3.27 -1.56 6.39
N GLU A 518 -4.43 -2.14 6.14
CA GLU A 518 -4.96 -3.30 6.85
C GLU A 518 -5.25 -4.43 5.85
N ASP A 519 -4.69 -5.62 6.09
CA ASP A 519 -4.92 -6.79 5.24
C ASP A 519 -5.73 -7.84 5.99
N TYR A 520 -7.00 -8.01 5.61
CA TYR A 520 -7.92 -9.00 6.16
C TYR A 520 -7.85 -10.36 5.42
N THR A 521 -6.92 -10.53 4.46
CA THR A 521 -6.61 -11.85 3.89
C THR A 521 -5.79 -12.72 4.85
N VAL A 522 -5.14 -12.10 5.85
CA VAL A 522 -4.41 -12.81 6.90
C VAL A 522 -5.30 -13.01 8.12
N SER A 523 -5.09 -14.12 8.85
CA SER A 523 -5.89 -14.48 10.03
C SER A 523 -5.75 -13.48 11.19
N LYS A 524 -4.71 -12.66 11.15
CA LYS A 524 -4.42 -11.68 12.18
C LYS A 524 -3.92 -10.38 11.56
N VAL A 525 -4.81 -9.40 11.55
CA VAL A 525 -4.59 -8.09 10.95
C VAL A 525 -3.73 -7.24 11.87
N VAL A 526 -2.53 -6.88 11.42
CA VAL A 526 -1.68 -5.88 12.06
C VAL A 526 -1.63 -4.68 11.12
N PRO A 527 -2.13 -3.50 11.52
CA PRO A 527 -2.13 -2.33 10.66
C PRO A 527 -0.69 -1.87 10.41
N MET A 528 -0.36 -1.58 9.15
CA MET A 528 0.89 -0.92 8.78
C MET A 528 0.64 0.57 8.67
N HIS A 529 1.40 1.35 9.43
CA HIS A 529 1.31 2.81 9.42
C HIS A 529 2.47 3.40 8.63
N ILE A 530 2.16 4.17 7.60
CA ILE A 530 3.14 4.87 6.76
C ILE A 530 2.94 6.37 7.00
N ASN A 531 3.84 7.00 7.75
CA ASN A 531 3.79 8.42 8.10
C ASN A 531 5.15 8.91 8.62
N PRO A 532 5.77 9.96 8.02
CA PRO A 532 5.29 10.69 6.85
C PRO A 532 5.52 9.91 5.54
N LEU A 533 4.71 10.22 4.53
CA LEU A 533 4.84 9.78 3.14
C LEU A 533 5.01 11.01 2.23
N ASN A 534 6.18 11.11 1.62
CA ASN A 534 6.51 12.13 0.63
C ASN A 534 6.76 11.47 -0.71
N LEU A 535 6.03 11.88 -1.75
CA LEU A 535 6.17 11.34 -3.10
C LEU A 535 6.25 12.51 -4.09
N THR A 536 7.20 12.45 -5.01
CA THR A 536 7.29 13.35 -6.15
C THR A 536 7.37 12.52 -7.41
N VAL A 537 6.46 12.77 -8.35
CA VAL A 537 6.49 12.16 -9.69
C VAL A 537 6.51 13.29 -10.71
N ARG A 538 7.45 13.26 -11.66
CA ARG A 538 7.62 14.32 -12.69
C ARG A 538 7.49 13.77 -14.10
N ASN A 539 7.15 14.66 -15.03
CA ASN A 539 7.06 14.40 -16.47
C ASN A 539 6.08 13.25 -16.80
N ILE A 540 4.89 13.28 -16.21
CA ILE A 540 3.91 12.21 -16.34
C ILE A 540 3.19 12.36 -17.69
N ASP A 541 3.28 11.33 -18.51
CA ASP A 541 2.47 11.16 -19.71
C ASP A 541 1.51 9.98 -19.50
N LEU A 542 0.21 10.20 -19.70
CA LEU A 542 -0.80 9.15 -19.44
C LEU A 542 -0.69 7.96 -20.41
N SER A 543 0.02 8.10 -21.53
CA SER A 543 0.31 6.96 -22.42
C SER A 543 1.14 5.87 -21.74
N GLY A 544 1.97 6.24 -20.74
CA GLY A 544 2.89 5.33 -20.05
C GLY A 544 4.13 4.91 -20.83
N ALA A 545 4.30 5.41 -22.06
CA ALA A 545 5.42 5.07 -22.94
C ALA A 545 6.72 5.81 -22.56
N GLN A 546 6.59 7.03 -22.04
CA GLN A 546 7.73 7.82 -21.55
C GLN A 546 7.97 7.54 -20.07
N PRO A 547 9.22 7.26 -19.64
CA PRO A 547 9.53 7.07 -18.23
C PRO A 547 9.29 8.34 -17.41
N VAL A 548 8.57 8.22 -16.31
CA VAL A 548 8.37 9.28 -15.32
C VAL A 548 9.50 9.24 -14.30
N GLU A 549 9.92 10.41 -13.79
CA GLU A 549 10.88 10.47 -12.69
C GLU A 549 10.13 10.32 -11.36
N LEU A 550 10.58 9.42 -10.49
CA LEU A 550 9.96 9.13 -9.21
C LEU A 550 10.95 9.36 -8.07
N SER A 551 10.50 10.01 -7.00
CA SER A 551 11.19 10.12 -5.72
C SER A 551 10.20 9.90 -4.58
N LEU A 552 10.45 8.89 -3.77
CA LEU A 552 9.62 8.51 -2.62
C LEU A 552 10.47 8.52 -1.36
N GLN A 553 9.93 9.07 -0.28
CA GLN A 553 10.46 8.95 1.08
C GLN A 553 9.29 8.64 2.02
N ALA A 554 9.39 7.55 2.75
CA ALA A 554 8.34 7.10 3.64
C ALA A 554 8.92 6.55 4.95
N GLN A 555 8.22 6.76 6.06
CA GLN A 555 8.51 6.10 7.33
C GLN A 555 7.44 5.06 7.62
N VAL A 556 7.85 3.83 7.95
CA VAL A 556 6.98 2.69 8.19
C VAL A 556 7.04 2.31 9.67
N ASN A 557 5.88 2.23 10.32
CA ASN A 557 5.69 1.87 11.73
C ASN A 557 6.59 2.67 12.68
N GLN A 558 6.83 3.96 12.39
CA GLN A 558 7.62 4.91 13.19
C GLN A 558 9.11 4.57 13.38
N GLN A 559 9.62 3.48 12.80
CA GLN A 559 11.02 3.05 12.99
C GLN A 559 11.77 2.88 11.66
N GLY A 560 11.16 2.23 10.66
CA GLY A 560 11.81 1.97 9.38
C GLY A 560 11.67 3.12 8.40
N SER A 561 12.66 3.36 7.54
CA SER A 561 12.57 4.31 6.43
C SER A 561 12.71 3.63 5.08
N VAL A 562 11.93 4.08 4.11
CA VAL A 562 11.95 3.66 2.72
C VAL A 562 12.23 4.89 1.87
N GLU A 563 13.34 4.88 1.16
CA GLU A 563 13.66 5.89 0.15
C GLU A 563 13.84 5.21 -1.21
N THR A 564 13.25 5.77 -2.26
CA THR A 564 13.53 5.34 -3.63
C THR A 564 13.55 6.51 -4.59
N LYS A 565 14.46 6.45 -5.56
CA LYS A 565 14.57 7.43 -6.66
C LYS A 565 14.86 6.71 -7.96
N GLY A 566 14.28 7.16 -9.06
CA GLY A 566 14.54 6.53 -10.34
C GLY A 566 13.49 6.86 -11.40
N THR A 567 13.36 5.98 -12.39
CA THR A 567 12.40 6.12 -13.48
C THR A 567 11.43 4.94 -13.55
N LEU A 568 10.21 5.20 -14.01
CA LEU A 568 9.15 4.21 -14.18
C LEU A 568 8.38 4.46 -15.48
N ALA A 569 8.17 3.44 -16.31
CA ALA A 569 7.24 3.43 -17.43
C ALA A 569 6.27 2.23 -17.25
N TRP A 570 5.04 2.34 -17.74
CA TRP A 570 4.03 1.27 -17.59
C TRP A 570 3.47 0.75 -18.92
N ALA A 571 3.93 1.26 -20.06
CA ALA A 571 3.54 0.79 -21.40
C ALA A 571 4.71 0.82 -22.41
N PRO A 572 5.60 -0.21 -22.44
CA PRO A 572 5.63 -1.39 -21.56
C PRO A 572 6.21 -1.07 -20.18
N LEU A 573 6.04 -1.99 -19.22
CA LEU A 573 6.58 -1.85 -17.87
C LEU A 573 8.11 -1.81 -17.90
N ALA A 574 8.69 -0.70 -17.46
CA ALA A 574 10.13 -0.55 -17.25
C ALA A 574 10.41 0.26 -15.98
N ALA A 575 11.40 -0.13 -15.19
CA ALA A 575 11.78 0.55 -13.96
C ALA A 575 13.30 0.55 -13.80
N ASP A 576 13.87 1.67 -13.38
CA ASP A 576 15.27 1.81 -12.99
C ASP A 576 15.31 2.60 -11.69
N LEU A 577 15.39 1.90 -10.56
CA LEU A 577 15.16 2.44 -9.22
C LEU A 577 16.37 2.21 -8.32
N VAL A 578 16.80 3.25 -7.62
CA VAL A 578 17.73 3.18 -6.50
C VAL A 578 16.90 3.07 -5.22
N LEU A 579 16.99 1.94 -4.52
CA LEU A 579 16.26 1.65 -3.28
C LEU A 579 17.20 1.78 -2.06
N ASP A 580 16.73 2.43 -1.00
CA ASP A 580 17.36 2.50 0.32
C ASP A 580 16.31 2.25 1.41
N LEU A 581 16.27 1.02 1.90
CA LEU A 581 15.46 0.57 3.03
C LEU A 581 16.35 0.55 4.27
N LYS A 582 15.95 1.23 5.34
CA LYS A 582 16.68 1.23 6.62
C LYS A 582 15.79 0.73 7.73
N GLN A 583 16.25 -0.31 8.42
CA GLN A 583 15.67 -0.83 9.66
C GLN A 583 14.15 -1.10 9.60
N VAL A 584 13.64 -1.56 8.46
CA VAL A 584 12.22 -1.92 8.30
C VAL A 584 11.89 -3.09 9.24
N ASP A 585 10.94 -2.90 10.16
CA ASP A 585 10.53 -3.92 11.13
C ASP A 585 9.74 -5.04 10.44
N LEU A 586 10.18 -6.28 10.61
CA LEU A 586 9.56 -7.48 10.04
C LEU A 586 8.47 -8.07 10.93
N VAL A 587 8.36 -7.69 12.21
CA VAL A 587 7.38 -8.24 13.15
C VAL A 587 5.93 -7.99 12.70
N PRO A 588 5.55 -6.80 12.19
CA PRO A 588 4.21 -6.58 11.64
C PRO A 588 3.91 -7.44 10.41
N LEU A 589 4.93 -7.91 9.70
CA LEU A 589 4.77 -8.73 8.50
C LEU A 589 4.47 -10.21 8.80
N GLN A 590 4.48 -10.60 10.08
CA GLN A 590 4.31 -12.00 10.48
C GLN A 590 3.01 -12.65 9.98
N GLY A 591 1.94 -11.85 9.82
CA GLY A 591 0.63 -12.32 9.36
C GLY A 591 0.66 -12.95 7.97
N TRP A 592 1.54 -12.48 7.08
CA TRP A 592 1.65 -12.99 5.70
C TRP A 592 2.33 -14.35 5.59
N PHE A 593 3.11 -14.79 6.59
CA PHE A 593 3.61 -16.17 6.65
C PHE A 593 2.52 -17.16 7.12
N GLY A 594 1.38 -16.63 7.62
CA GLY A 594 0.23 -17.40 8.09
C GLY A 594 0.60 -18.49 9.10
N ASN A 595 -0.10 -19.62 8.98
CA ASN A 595 0.19 -20.84 9.74
C ASN A 595 1.19 -21.76 9.04
N GLN A 596 1.84 -21.34 7.94
CA GLN A 596 2.75 -22.21 7.18
C GLN A 596 4.03 -22.53 7.96
N LEU A 597 4.47 -21.57 8.77
CA LEU A 597 5.64 -21.70 9.64
C LEU A 597 5.18 -21.86 11.10
N ASN A 598 5.84 -22.75 11.84
CA ASN A 598 5.59 -22.93 13.28
C ASN A 598 6.45 -21.97 14.14
N ILE A 599 6.66 -20.74 13.66
CA ILE A 599 7.58 -19.76 14.27
C ILE A 599 6.90 -18.47 14.73
N LEU A 600 7.38 -17.92 15.84
CA LEU A 600 7.02 -16.59 16.32
C LEU A 600 8.24 -15.66 16.19
N LEU A 601 8.13 -14.66 15.32
CA LEU A 601 9.16 -13.64 15.12
C LEU A 601 9.00 -12.54 16.18
N SER A 602 9.95 -12.44 17.09
CA SER A 602 9.90 -11.47 18.21
C SER A 602 10.68 -10.18 17.96
N LYS A 603 11.68 -10.24 17.07
CA LYS A 603 12.45 -9.09 16.57
C LYS A 603 12.97 -9.39 15.17
N GLY A 604 13.14 -8.36 14.35
CA GLY A 604 13.88 -8.44 13.10
C GLY A 604 13.80 -7.15 12.31
N ASN A 605 14.96 -6.59 11.97
CA ASN A 605 15.08 -5.37 11.16
C ASN A 605 15.74 -5.69 9.83
N PHE A 606 15.09 -5.32 8.73
CA PHE A 606 15.63 -5.48 7.39
C PHE A 606 16.14 -4.13 6.86
N SER A 607 17.35 -4.12 6.31
CA SER A 607 17.88 -2.99 5.55
C SER A 607 18.37 -3.49 4.18
N PHE A 608 18.17 -2.69 3.15
CA PHE A 608 18.61 -2.98 1.80
C PHE A 608 19.02 -1.69 1.10
N GLN A 609 20.16 -1.69 0.42
CA GLN A 609 20.58 -0.58 -0.42
C GLN A 609 21.05 -1.13 -1.75
N GLY A 610 20.43 -0.70 -2.84
CA GLY A 610 20.76 -1.23 -4.16
C GLY A 610 19.97 -0.65 -5.32
N ASP A 611 20.41 -1.00 -6.52
CA ASP A 611 19.78 -0.66 -7.79
C ASP A 611 18.88 -1.82 -8.25
N VAL A 612 17.68 -1.50 -8.70
CA VAL A 612 16.69 -2.44 -9.25
C VAL A 612 16.30 -1.98 -10.64
N LYS A 613 16.60 -2.82 -11.63
CA LYS A 613 16.17 -2.63 -13.02
C LYS A 613 15.15 -3.70 -13.37
N ALA A 614 14.05 -3.31 -13.98
CA ALA A 614 13.06 -4.24 -14.51
C ALA A 614 12.59 -3.78 -15.89
N ASP A 615 12.61 -4.63 -16.91
CA ASP A 615 12.17 -4.30 -18.27
C ASP A 615 11.86 -5.54 -19.13
N GLY A 616 11.10 -5.35 -20.22
CA GLY A 616 10.84 -6.36 -21.24
C GLY A 616 9.63 -7.27 -20.99
N GLU A 617 9.36 -8.15 -21.96
CA GLU A 617 8.30 -9.18 -21.91
C GLU A 617 8.90 -10.55 -22.34
N PRO A 618 8.97 -11.56 -21.45
CA PRO A 618 8.63 -11.54 -20.03
C PRO A 618 9.50 -10.56 -19.23
N LEU A 619 9.00 -10.10 -18.07
CA LEU A 619 9.66 -9.09 -17.24
C LEU A 619 11.02 -9.61 -16.73
N LYS A 620 12.11 -9.00 -17.19
CA LYS A 620 13.46 -9.27 -16.71
C LYS A 620 13.75 -8.35 -15.54
N ILE A 621 14.26 -8.90 -14.45
CA ILE A 621 14.58 -8.16 -13.23
C ILE A 621 16.07 -8.38 -12.95
N ALA A 622 16.80 -7.28 -12.84
CA ALA A 622 18.19 -7.25 -12.39
C ALA A 622 18.29 -6.41 -11.11
N LEU A 623 18.88 -6.96 -10.05
CA LEU A 623 19.05 -6.30 -8.78
C LEU A 623 20.51 -6.39 -8.34
N GLN A 624 21.07 -5.27 -7.88
CA GLN A 624 22.42 -5.20 -7.35
C GLN A 624 22.46 -4.41 -6.04
N GLY A 625 23.17 -4.88 -5.02
CA GLY A 625 23.24 -4.12 -3.78
C GLY A 625 23.81 -4.87 -2.57
N LYS A 626 23.40 -4.41 -1.39
CA LYS A 626 23.70 -5.02 -0.10
C LYS A 626 22.43 -5.10 0.75
N ALA A 627 22.34 -6.13 1.58
CA ALA A 627 21.25 -6.32 2.52
C ALA A 627 21.81 -6.59 3.91
N GLN A 628 21.04 -6.23 4.94
CA GLN A 628 21.32 -6.57 6.31
C GLN A 628 20.03 -7.06 6.97
N LEU A 629 20.13 -8.18 7.69
CA LEU A 629 19.10 -8.66 8.59
C LEU A 629 19.64 -8.60 10.02
N ALA A 630 19.17 -7.64 10.80
CA ALA A 630 19.68 -7.32 12.13
C ALA A 630 18.65 -7.63 13.24
N ASN A 631 19.16 -7.82 14.46
CA ASN A 631 18.39 -8.05 15.68
C ASN A 631 17.30 -9.11 15.51
N PHE A 632 17.61 -10.23 14.87
CA PHE A 632 16.60 -11.22 14.52
C PHE A 632 16.44 -12.25 15.65
N ASN A 633 15.20 -12.57 16.00
CA ASN A 633 14.92 -13.58 17.03
C ASN A 633 13.63 -14.36 16.73
N VAL A 634 13.76 -15.68 16.63
CA VAL A 634 12.69 -16.62 16.32
C VAL A 634 12.50 -17.63 17.45
N LEU A 635 11.24 -17.79 17.84
CA LEU A 635 10.77 -18.73 18.85
C LEU A 635 9.88 -19.79 18.20
N ASP A 636 9.78 -20.97 18.82
CA ASP A 636 8.76 -21.96 18.49
C ASP A 636 7.37 -21.47 18.93
N LYS A 637 6.32 -21.55 18.08
CA LYS A 637 4.98 -21.04 18.44
C LYS A 637 4.33 -21.75 19.63
N VAL A 638 4.68 -23.02 19.88
CA VAL A 638 4.01 -23.86 20.89
C VAL A 638 4.73 -23.78 22.23
N LYS A 639 6.04 -24.05 22.24
CA LYS A 639 6.91 -24.07 23.42
C LYS A 639 7.44 -22.68 23.77
N LEU A 640 7.33 -21.72 22.86
CA LEU A 640 7.84 -20.34 22.99
C LEU A 640 9.31 -20.31 23.41
N ALA A 641 10.05 -21.32 22.96
CA ALA A 641 11.47 -21.48 23.21
C ALA A 641 12.27 -20.93 22.04
N GLU A 642 13.32 -20.15 22.32
CA GLU A 642 14.25 -19.62 21.32
C GLU A 642 14.84 -20.73 20.45
N GLN A 643 14.76 -20.57 19.13
CA GLN A 643 15.28 -21.52 18.14
C GLN A 643 16.47 -20.93 17.38
N LEU A 644 16.33 -19.68 16.93
CA LEU A 644 17.31 -18.97 16.10
C LEU A 644 17.40 -17.52 16.52
N ARG A 645 18.62 -16.99 16.66
CA ARG A 645 18.86 -15.58 16.97
C ARG A 645 20.16 -15.11 16.32
N TRP A 646 20.24 -13.85 15.91
CA TRP A 646 21.50 -13.22 15.54
C TRP A 646 21.46 -11.70 15.69
N LYS A 647 22.64 -11.10 15.85
CA LYS A 647 22.78 -9.65 15.85
C LYS A 647 22.74 -9.08 14.44
N SER A 648 23.50 -9.64 13.52
CA SER A 648 23.44 -9.28 12.10
C SER A 648 23.82 -10.42 11.18
N ILE A 649 23.14 -10.47 10.03
CA ILE A 649 23.60 -11.15 8.82
C ILE A 649 23.74 -10.06 7.75
N ASP A 650 24.98 -9.77 7.37
CA ASP A 650 25.32 -8.76 6.38
C ASP A 650 25.66 -9.43 5.06
N VAL A 651 24.90 -9.13 4.00
CA VAL A 651 25.10 -9.68 2.65
C VAL A 651 25.55 -8.56 1.73
N THR A 652 26.75 -8.66 1.17
CA THR A 652 27.32 -7.65 0.26
C THR A 652 27.54 -8.20 -1.14
N GLY A 653 27.48 -7.32 -2.15
CA GLY A 653 27.66 -7.71 -3.55
C GLY A 653 26.56 -8.64 -4.06
N ILE A 654 25.32 -8.41 -3.61
CA ILE A 654 24.14 -9.12 -4.12
C ILE A 654 24.01 -8.81 -5.60
N GLN A 655 23.86 -9.85 -6.41
CA GLN A 655 23.56 -9.77 -7.83
C GLN A 655 22.46 -10.78 -8.12
N PHE A 656 21.28 -10.31 -8.51
CA PHE A 656 20.16 -11.17 -8.87
C PHE A 656 19.72 -10.84 -10.28
N ILE A 657 19.55 -11.88 -11.10
CA ILE A 657 18.90 -11.80 -12.41
C ILE A 657 17.89 -12.95 -12.46
N ASN A 658 16.64 -12.69 -12.86
CA ASN A 658 15.62 -13.75 -12.92
C ASN A 658 15.71 -14.60 -14.19
N GLU A 659 16.14 -14.03 -15.32
CA GLU A 659 16.22 -14.72 -16.62
C GLU A 659 17.52 -14.38 -17.40
N PRO A 660 18.45 -15.35 -17.57
CA PRO A 660 18.48 -16.64 -16.87
C PRO A 660 18.67 -16.40 -15.36
N LEU A 661 18.10 -17.29 -14.52
CA LEU A 661 18.24 -17.18 -13.07
C LEU A 661 19.73 -17.16 -12.70
N GLN A 662 20.18 -16.12 -12.00
CA GLN A 662 21.53 -15.98 -11.47
C GLN A 662 21.45 -15.31 -10.10
N ILE A 663 22.10 -15.90 -9.10
CA ILE A 663 22.13 -15.37 -7.73
C ILE A 663 23.58 -15.35 -7.26
N GLY A 664 24.17 -14.16 -7.16
CA GLY A 664 25.54 -13.93 -6.72
C GLY A 664 25.59 -13.12 -5.42
N MET A 665 26.53 -13.45 -4.54
CA MET A 665 26.84 -12.73 -3.31
C MET A 665 28.35 -12.72 -3.09
N THR A 666 28.94 -11.58 -2.76
CA THR A 666 30.38 -11.48 -2.49
C THR A 666 30.71 -11.89 -1.06
N THR A 667 30.02 -11.32 -0.06
CA THR A 667 30.19 -11.74 1.34
C THR A 667 28.87 -11.98 2.03
N ILE A 668 28.85 -12.97 2.93
CA ILE A 668 27.83 -13.16 3.95
C ILE A 668 28.54 -13.17 5.30
N ASP A 669 28.36 -12.13 6.10
CA ASP A 669 29.00 -12.02 7.42
C ASP A 669 27.95 -12.26 8.51
N LEU A 670 28.10 -13.34 9.27
CA LEU A 670 27.20 -13.70 10.37
C LEU A 670 27.84 -13.29 11.71
N THR A 671 27.13 -12.47 12.48
CA THR A 671 27.59 -11.95 13.77
C THR A 671 26.64 -12.35 14.90
N ASP A 672 27.19 -12.93 15.97
CA ASP A 672 26.45 -13.40 17.15
C ASP A 672 25.31 -14.37 16.81
N PHE A 673 25.54 -15.26 15.83
CA PHE A 673 24.54 -16.24 15.40
C PHE A 673 24.35 -17.32 16.46
N PHE A 674 23.11 -17.61 16.80
CA PHE A 674 22.68 -18.63 17.75
C PHE A 674 21.69 -19.58 17.08
N ALA A 675 21.91 -20.88 17.23
CA ALA A 675 20.95 -21.90 16.85
C ALA A 675 20.81 -22.99 17.91
N ARG A 676 19.56 -23.39 18.18
CA ARG A 676 19.23 -24.58 18.98
C ARG A 676 18.89 -25.75 18.05
N VAL A 677 19.82 -26.70 17.97
CA VAL A 677 19.71 -27.92 17.16
C VAL A 677 19.40 -29.09 18.07
N ILE A 678 18.25 -29.72 17.86
CA ILE A 678 17.80 -30.86 18.65
C ILE A 678 17.59 -32.04 17.71
N LEU A 679 18.34 -33.12 17.91
CA LEU A 679 18.03 -34.43 17.34
C LEU A 679 16.92 -35.05 18.19
N LEU A 680 15.72 -35.16 17.64
CA LEU A 680 14.53 -35.68 18.30
C LEU A 680 14.61 -37.19 18.46
N ALA A 681 13.76 -37.75 19.32
CA ALA A 681 13.71 -39.18 19.59
C ALA A 681 13.37 -40.06 18.35
N ASP A 682 12.82 -39.46 17.29
CA ASP A 682 12.54 -40.11 16.01
C ASP A 682 13.69 -39.97 14.98
N GLY A 683 14.81 -39.37 15.39
CA GLY A 683 15.98 -39.13 14.55
C GLY A 683 15.87 -37.91 13.61
N LYS A 684 14.82 -37.09 13.73
CA LYS A 684 14.70 -35.83 12.97
C LYS A 684 15.29 -34.63 13.73
N ILE A 685 15.56 -33.54 13.02
CA ILE A 685 16.04 -32.29 13.62
C ILE A 685 14.87 -31.31 13.79
N ASN A 686 14.74 -30.70 14.97
CA ASN A 686 13.69 -29.71 15.30
C ASN A 686 13.56 -28.55 14.29
N LEU A 687 14.67 -28.10 13.70
CA LEU A 687 14.67 -26.97 12.75
C LEU A 687 13.89 -27.27 11.47
N ARG A 688 13.64 -28.55 11.14
CA ARG A 688 12.80 -28.94 10.00
C ARG A 688 11.31 -28.63 10.26
N ASP A 689 10.87 -28.84 11.50
CA ASP A 689 9.48 -28.64 11.90
C ASP A 689 9.08 -27.15 11.90
N LEU A 690 10.06 -26.24 11.91
CA LEU A 690 9.82 -24.80 11.76
C LEU A 690 9.22 -24.44 10.39
N ALA A 691 9.55 -25.22 9.35
CA ALA A 691 9.13 -25.00 7.97
C ALA A 691 7.92 -25.85 7.54
N GLU A 692 7.50 -26.84 8.34
CA GLU A 692 6.46 -27.82 7.98
C GLU A 692 5.30 -27.84 9.00
N ALA A 693 4.49 -26.79 9.06
CA ALA A 693 3.37 -26.72 10.02
C ALA A 693 2.19 -27.69 9.73
N ASN A 694 2.05 -28.19 8.49
CA ASN A 694 0.84 -28.87 8.02
C ASN A 694 0.88 -30.42 8.03
N LYS A 695 1.83 -31.06 8.72
CA LYS A 695 1.94 -32.54 8.71
C LYS A 695 1.67 -33.22 10.04
N ALA A 696 1.54 -32.48 11.14
CA ALA A 696 1.44 -33.06 12.48
C ALA A 696 0.04 -33.57 12.88
N GLU A 697 -1.01 -33.35 12.09
CA GLU A 697 -2.37 -33.86 12.38
C GLU A 697 -2.80 -35.09 11.57
N ALA A 698 -1.95 -35.61 10.69
CA ALA A 698 -2.20 -36.92 10.09
C ALA A 698 -1.75 -38.03 11.05
N SER A 699 -2.57 -38.32 12.07
CA SER A 699 -2.48 -39.58 12.80
C SER A 699 -2.47 -40.74 11.81
N PRO A 700 -1.60 -41.75 11.97
CA PRO A 700 -1.58 -42.91 11.09
C PRO A 700 -2.80 -43.76 11.42
N VAL A 701 -3.92 -43.52 10.73
CA VAL A 701 -4.93 -44.56 10.56
C VAL A 701 -4.27 -45.63 9.71
N LYS A 702 -3.82 -46.68 10.39
CA LYS A 702 -3.45 -47.98 9.82
C LYS A 702 -4.51 -48.36 8.79
N PRO A 703 -4.21 -48.41 7.48
CA PRO A 703 -5.08 -49.12 6.55
C PRO A 703 -4.86 -50.60 6.85
N GLU A 704 -5.90 -51.26 7.37
CA GLU A 704 -5.98 -52.70 7.36
C GLU A 704 -5.86 -53.17 5.91
N SER A 705 -4.75 -53.82 5.63
CA SER A 705 -4.46 -54.52 4.39
C SER A 705 -5.36 -55.76 4.28
N THR A 706 -6.32 -55.74 3.35
CA THR A 706 -6.77 -56.97 2.68
C THR A 706 -5.86 -57.23 1.47
N PRO A 707 -5.29 -58.44 1.33
CA PRO A 707 -4.47 -58.78 0.17
C PRO A 707 -5.39 -59.17 -0.99
N VAL A 708 -5.30 -58.45 -2.11
CA VAL A 708 -5.77 -58.97 -3.40
C VAL A 708 -4.61 -58.94 -4.37
N ALA A 709 -4.26 -60.14 -4.81
CA ALA A 709 -3.17 -60.41 -5.72
C ALA A 709 -3.56 -60.11 -7.18
N SER A 710 -2.55 -59.60 -7.89
CA SER A 710 -2.22 -59.87 -9.30
C SER A 710 -3.05 -59.23 -10.43
N ALA A 711 -2.41 -58.26 -11.10
CA ALA A 711 -2.21 -58.34 -12.55
C ALA A 711 -0.81 -57.81 -12.91
N PRO A 712 0.00 -58.56 -13.68
CA PRO A 712 1.32 -58.13 -14.11
C PRO A 712 1.18 -57.28 -15.38
N ASN A 713 1.69 -56.05 -15.35
CA ASN A 713 2.18 -55.45 -16.58
C ASN A 713 3.40 -54.60 -16.29
N GLN A 714 4.54 -55.11 -16.75
CA GLN A 714 5.74 -54.33 -16.97
C GLN A 714 5.44 -53.29 -18.05
N THR A 715 5.63 -52.03 -17.71
CA THR A 715 6.30 -51.12 -18.63
C THR A 715 7.30 -50.37 -17.78
N GLU A 716 8.57 -50.72 -17.96
CA GLU A 716 9.71 -49.95 -17.50
C GLU A 716 9.62 -48.54 -18.12
N ALA A 717 8.94 -47.63 -17.42
CA ALA A 717 9.28 -46.23 -17.50
C ALA A 717 10.54 -46.07 -16.64
N GLN A 718 11.70 -46.23 -17.28
CA GLN A 718 12.95 -45.68 -16.77
C GLN A 718 12.65 -44.26 -16.33
N GLY A 719 12.79 -44.04 -15.01
CA GLY A 719 12.53 -42.77 -14.39
C GLY A 719 13.27 -41.69 -15.16
N ALA A 720 12.50 -40.76 -15.73
CA ALA A 720 13.02 -39.44 -15.99
C ALA A 720 13.56 -38.95 -14.64
N ALA A 721 14.86 -39.08 -14.45
CA ALA A 721 15.58 -38.26 -13.51
C ALA A 721 15.16 -36.84 -13.86
N ASN A 722 14.36 -36.23 -13.00
CA ASN A 722 14.14 -34.80 -13.03
C ASN A 722 15.53 -34.18 -12.79
N ASN A 723 16.29 -34.00 -13.89
CA ASN A 723 17.49 -33.18 -13.94
C ASN A 723 17.04 -31.74 -13.71
N LYS A 724 16.72 -31.43 -12.45
CA LYS A 724 16.52 -30.07 -12.00
C LYS A 724 17.90 -29.44 -12.06
N ALA A 725 18.13 -28.58 -13.05
CA ALA A 725 19.40 -27.87 -13.20
C ALA A 725 19.84 -27.30 -11.84
N PRO A 726 21.14 -27.38 -11.48
CA PRO A 726 21.63 -26.90 -10.19
C PRO A 726 21.20 -25.46 -9.96
N LEU A 727 20.75 -25.11 -8.75
CA LEU A 727 20.42 -23.72 -8.46
C LEU A 727 21.66 -22.85 -8.72
N PRO A 728 21.59 -21.82 -9.60
CA PRO A 728 22.73 -21.02 -10.01
C PRO A 728 23.09 -19.97 -8.95
N ILE A 729 23.48 -20.45 -7.78
CA ILE A 729 23.87 -19.67 -6.60
C ILE A 729 25.40 -19.63 -6.50
N LYS A 730 25.96 -18.44 -6.31
CA LYS A 730 27.38 -18.22 -6.08
C LYS A 730 27.58 -17.33 -4.85
N ILE A 731 28.34 -17.82 -3.88
CA ILE A 731 28.72 -17.07 -2.67
C ILE A 731 30.24 -17.09 -2.57
N ASP A 732 30.91 -15.94 -2.72
CA ASP A 732 32.39 -15.92 -2.72
C ASP A 732 32.97 -16.20 -1.32
N LYS A 733 32.33 -15.71 -0.26
CA LYS A 733 32.80 -15.90 1.12
C LYS A 733 31.67 -15.78 2.14
N VAL A 734 31.62 -16.72 3.08
CA VAL A 734 30.81 -16.66 4.31
C VAL A 734 31.77 -16.50 5.48
N THR A 735 31.54 -15.54 6.38
CA THR A 735 32.31 -15.40 7.61
C THR A 735 31.44 -15.59 8.84
N LEU A 736 32.02 -16.20 9.88
CA LEU A 736 31.38 -16.43 11.17
C LEU A 736 32.11 -15.61 12.22
N LYS A 737 31.37 -14.90 13.07
CA LYS A 737 31.89 -14.12 14.19
C LYS A 737 31.05 -14.38 15.44
N ASN A 738 31.69 -14.94 16.46
CA ASN A 738 31.07 -15.22 17.76
C ASN A 738 29.78 -16.07 17.65
N THR A 739 29.83 -17.11 16.81
CA THR A 739 28.68 -17.99 16.59
C THR A 739 28.58 -19.04 17.71
N HIS A 740 27.35 -19.35 18.11
CA HIS A 740 26.97 -20.26 19.17
C HIS A 740 25.97 -21.31 18.68
N ILE A 741 26.23 -22.59 18.90
CA ILE A 741 25.31 -23.68 18.55
C ILE A 741 25.08 -24.54 19.78
N ASN A 742 23.81 -24.65 20.18
CA ASN A 742 23.37 -25.58 21.20
C ASN A 742 22.89 -26.85 20.53
N PHE A 743 23.62 -27.95 20.69
CA PHE A 743 23.19 -29.26 20.22
C PHE A 743 22.64 -30.09 21.37
N THR A 744 21.50 -30.75 21.13
CA THR A 744 20.92 -31.71 22.07
C THR A 744 20.48 -32.95 21.31
N ASP A 745 20.92 -34.11 21.77
CA ASP A 745 20.47 -35.40 21.26
C ASP A 745 19.47 -36.02 22.24
N GLN A 746 18.20 -36.07 21.83
CA GLN A 746 17.10 -36.70 22.53
C GLN A 746 16.79 -38.13 22.04
N PHE A 747 17.50 -38.61 21.02
CA PHE A 747 17.49 -40.00 20.57
C PHE A 747 18.23 -40.92 21.56
N ILE A 748 19.16 -40.36 22.33
CA ILE A 748 19.84 -41.01 23.45
C ILE A 748 19.18 -40.61 24.78
N LYS A 749 19.13 -41.56 25.74
CA LYS A 749 18.58 -41.34 27.09
C LYS A 749 19.61 -41.78 28.14
N PRO A 750 19.93 -40.95 29.15
CA PRO A 750 19.54 -39.54 29.29
C PRO A 750 20.01 -38.67 28.10
N ASN A 751 19.45 -37.48 27.92
CA ASN A 751 19.74 -36.69 26.70
C ASN A 751 21.20 -36.20 26.71
N TYR A 752 21.88 -36.29 25.58
CA TYR A 752 23.21 -35.72 25.42
C TYR A 752 23.11 -34.25 24.99
N ARG A 753 23.99 -33.39 25.52
CA ARG A 753 24.03 -31.96 25.21
C ARG A 753 25.48 -31.54 24.99
N VAL A 754 25.68 -30.61 24.05
CA VAL A 754 26.99 -30.01 23.81
C VAL A 754 26.81 -28.60 23.26
N ASN A 755 27.64 -27.67 23.73
CA ASN A 755 27.62 -26.28 23.29
C ASN A 755 28.86 -26.00 22.44
N LEU A 756 28.66 -25.56 21.20
CA LEU A 756 29.73 -25.04 20.36
C LEU A 756 29.74 -23.52 20.50
N THR A 757 30.80 -22.98 21.06
CA THR A 757 30.93 -21.57 21.43
C THR A 757 32.05 -20.89 20.66
N GLU A 758 31.98 -19.57 20.55
CA GLU A 758 33.00 -18.72 19.92
C GLU A 758 33.40 -19.14 18.49
N LEU A 759 32.47 -19.76 17.76
CA LEU A 759 32.73 -20.21 16.40
C LEU A 759 33.04 -18.99 15.52
N LYS A 760 34.23 -18.98 14.94
CA LYS A 760 34.74 -17.93 14.06
C LYS A 760 35.53 -18.54 12.91
N GLY A 761 35.47 -17.91 11.74
CA GLY A 761 36.17 -18.44 10.57
C GLY A 761 35.49 -18.06 9.27
N GLN A 762 35.81 -18.80 8.23
CA GLN A 762 35.28 -18.55 6.89
C GLN A 762 35.04 -19.83 6.09
N VAL A 763 34.06 -19.75 5.20
CA VAL A 763 33.70 -20.79 4.23
C VAL A 763 33.57 -20.15 2.86
N GLY A 764 34.18 -20.71 1.82
CA GLY A 764 33.98 -20.28 0.44
C GLY A 764 35.21 -20.44 -0.48
N PRO A 765 35.04 -20.20 -1.79
CA PRO A 765 33.79 -19.84 -2.46
C PRO A 765 32.83 -21.04 -2.58
N LEU A 766 31.52 -20.81 -2.45
CA LEU A 766 30.46 -21.80 -2.59
C LEU A 766 29.73 -21.59 -3.91
N HIS A 767 29.82 -22.54 -4.82
CA HIS A 767 29.06 -22.54 -6.07
C HIS A 767 28.98 -23.95 -6.65
N PRO A 768 27.94 -24.27 -7.45
CA PRO A 768 27.80 -25.60 -8.05
C PRO A 768 29.06 -26.04 -8.79
N GLY A 769 29.55 -27.24 -8.50
CA GLY A 769 30.65 -27.89 -9.21
C GLY A 769 32.05 -27.40 -8.85
N LYS A 770 32.22 -26.64 -7.76
CA LYS A 770 33.54 -26.34 -7.21
C LYS A 770 33.53 -26.36 -5.69
N ALA A 771 34.49 -27.10 -5.14
CA ALA A 771 34.71 -27.15 -3.72
C ALA A 771 35.26 -25.81 -3.19
N GLY A 772 34.58 -25.25 -2.19
CA GLY A 772 35.02 -24.10 -1.39
C GLY A 772 35.88 -24.54 -0.22
N LYS A 773 36.73 -23.66 0.30
CA LYS A 773 37.54 -23.93 1.50
C LYS A 773 36.75 -23.66 2.78
N ILE A 774 37.01 -24.45 3.82
CA ILE A 774 36.52 -24.24 5.19
C ILE A 774 37.73 -24.01 6.09
N ASP A 775 37.68 -22.98 6.94
CA ASP A 775 38.55 -22.80 8.13
C ASP A 775 37.69 -22.20 9.24
N ILE A 776 37.28 -23.01 10.20
CA ILE A 776 36.44 -22.63 11.34
C ILE A 776 37.17 -23.03 12.62
N ARG A 777 37.17 -22.13 13.59
CA ARG A 777 37.73 -22.35 14.93
C ARG A 777 36.70 -21.98 15.97
N GLY A 778 36.75 -22.63 17.11
CA GLY A 778 35.93 -22.28 18.26
C GLY A 778 36.25 -23.18 19.43
N THR A 779 35.29 -23.35 20.32
CA THR A 779 35.44 -24.18 21.52
C THR A 779 34.22 -25.07 21.70
N ILE A 780 34.43 -26.26 22.23
CA ILE A 780 33.37 -27.14 22.73
C ILE A 780 33.27 -26.90 24.24
N ASP A 781 32.06 -26.62 24.71
CA ASP A 781 31.72 -26.26 26.08
C ASP A 781 32.72 -25.24 26.68
N LYS A 782 33.08 -24.23 25.88
CA LYS A 782 34.02 -23.14 26.15
C LYS A 782 35.47 -23.52 26.50
N SER A 783 35.83 -24.81 26.51
CA SER A 783 37.13 -25.24 27.05
C SER A 783 37.98 -26.09 26.11
N ALA A 784 37.35 -26.88 25.23
CA ALA A 784 38.05 -27.77 24.33
C ALA A 784 38.21 -27.10 22.95
N PRO A 785 39.42 -26.70 22.53
CA PRO A 785 39.62 -26.04 21.25
C PRO A 785 39.20 -26.93 20.08
N LEU A 786 38.38 -26.38 19.19
CA LEU A 786 37.89 -26.99 17.97
C LEU A 786 38.50 -26.29 16.76
N GLN A 787 39.03 -27.06 15.83
CA GLN A 787 39.44 -26.58 14.52
C GLN A 787 38.87 -27.49 13.43
N ILE A 788 38.17 -26.89 12.47
CA ILE A 788 37.61 -27.56 11.29
C ILE A 788 38.25 -26.91 10.07
N SER A 789 38.88 -27.71 9.22
CA SER A 789 39.49 -27.22 7.98
C SER A 789 39.29 -28.22 6.85
N GLY A 790 39.17 -27.75 5.61
CA GLY A 790 38.97 -28.65 4.49
C GLY A 790 38.31 -28.00 3.29
N THR A 791 37.58 -28.80 2.51
CA THR A 791 36.81 -28.33 1.37
C THR A 791 35.41 -28.93 1.33
N ILE A 792 34.46 -28.19 0.77
CA ILE A 792 33.05 -28.59 0.64
C ILE A 792 32.46 -28.08 -0.67
N ASP A 793 31.70 -28.92 -1.37
CA ASP A 793 30.79 -28.52 -2.44
C ASP A 793 29.35 -28.89 -2.02
N PRO A 794 28.60 -27.94 -1.45
CA PRO A 794 27.25 -28.19 -0.97
C PRO A 794 26.18 -28.02 -2.06
N PHE A 795 26.53 -27.50 -3.24
CA PHE A 795 25.57 -27.14 -4.30
C PHE A 795 25.66 -28.05 -5.54
N SER A 796 26.59 -29.01 -5.56
CA SER A 796 26.61 -30.10 -6.53
C SER A 796 25.41 -31.06 -6.35
N GLU A 797 25.06 -31.81 -7.41
CA GLU A 797 23.98 -32.81 -7.37
C GLU A 797 24.15 -33.85 -6.24
N GLN A 798 25.41 -34.15 -5.90
CA GLN A 798 25.78 -35.01 -4.78
C GLN A 798 26.70 -34.22 -3.85
N LEU A 799 26.40 -34.21 -2.55
CA LEU A 799 27.25 -33.58 -1.53
C LEU A 799 28.65 -34.19 -1.59
N SER A 800 29.67 -33.33 -1.67
CA SER A 800 31.07 -33.77 -1.55
C SER A 800 31.84 -32.88 -0.59
N PHE A 801 32.71 -33.47 0.20
CA PHE A 801 33.59 -32.74 1.10
C PHE A 801 34.83 -33.55 1.46
N ASP A 802 35.87 -32.88 1.92
CA ASP A 802 37.09 -33.43 2.51
C ASP A 802 37.41 -32.52 3.70
N ILE A 803 37.06 -32.96 4.91
CA ILE A 803 37.07 -32.16 6.13
C ILE A 803 37.92 -32.85 7.19
N ALA A 804 38.97 -32.15 7.62
CA ALA A 804 39.74 -32.48 8.80
C ALA A 804 39.21 -31.70 10.00
N THR A 805 38.92 -32.39 11.09
CA THR A 805 38.51 -31.77 12.36
C THR A 805 39.42 -32.24 13.48
N THR A 806 39.95 -31.29 14.25
CA THR A 806 40.74 -31.53 15.45
C THR A 806 40.00 -30.94 16.64
N VAL A 807 39.84 -31.75 17.69
CA VAL A 807 39.37 -31.30 19.00
C VAL A 807 40.31 -31.81 20.07
N LYS A 808 40.65 -30.95 21.04
CA LYS A 808 41.57 -31.32 22.13
C LYS A 808 40.92 -31.12 23.49
N GLY A 809 40.96 -32.15 24.33
CA GLY A 809 40.63 -32.05 25.74
C GLY A 809 39.13 -31.93 26.06
N ILE A 810 38.25 -32.59 25.30
CA ILE A 810 36.82 -32.70 25.65
C ILE A 810 36.67 -33.51 26.93
N ASP A 811 35.85 -33.08 27.88
CA ASP A 811 35.55 -33.84 29.09
C ASP A 811 34.77 -35.12 28.78
N LEU A 812 35.36 -36.28 29.05
CA LEU A 812 34.76 -37.57 28.74
C LEU A 812 33.44 -37.88 29.50
N PRO A 813 33.23 -37.41 30.75
CA PRO A 813 31.96 -37.63 31.45
C PRO A 813 30.71 -37.16 30.67
N THR A 814 30.85 -36.14 29.81
CA THR A 814 29.76 -35.65 28.95
C THR A 814 29.24 -36.72 27.97
N PHE A 815 30.05 -37.73 27.62
CA PHE A 815 29.66 -38.84 26.74
C PHE A 815 29.01 -40.01 27.46
N SER A 816 28.83 -39.93 28.78
CA SER A 816 28.18 -40.98 29.58
C SER A 816 26.81 -41.44 29.06
N PRO A 817 25.95 -40.58 28.47
CA PRO A 817 24.73 -41.04 27.82
C PRO A 817 24.95 -42.09 26.71
N TYR A 818 25.98 -41.90 25.87
CA TYR A 818 26.30 -42.84 24.80
C TYR A 818 27.00 -44.10 25.33
N SER A 819 27.93 -43.96 26.29
CA SER A 819 28.59 -45.13 26.88
C SER A 819 27.62 -45.98 27.69
N GLY A 820 26.69 -45.36 28.42
CA GLY A 820 25.62 -46.08 29.12
C GLY A 820 24.75 -46.90 28.16
N LYS A 821 24.31 -46.30 27.05
CA LYS A 821 23.47 -46.98 26.06
C LYS A 821 24.20 -48.11 25.33
N TYR A 822 25.39 -47.87 24.78
CA TYR A 822 26.05 -48.82 23.87
C TYR A 822 27.13 -49.69 24.52
N ILE A 823 27.68 -49.28 25.67
CA ILE A 823 28.76 -49.98 26.39
C ILE A 823 28.27 -50.51 27.76
N GLY A 824 27.18 -49.95 28.31
CA GLY A 824 26.59 -50.39 29.58
C GLY A 824 27.30 -49.83 30.82
N HIS A 825 28.09 -48.76 30.69
CA HIS A 825 28.81 -48.14 31.81
C HIS A 825 28.91 -46.63 31.66
N LEU A 826 28.85 -45.88 32.77
CA LEU A 826 29.09 -44.42 32.80
C LEU A 826 30.60 -44.11 32.75
N ILE A 827 30.95 -42.89 32.34
CA ILE A 827 32.33 -42.41 32.38
C ILE A 827 32.49 -41.49 33.59
N GLU A 828 33.34 -41.89 34.53
CA GLU A 828 33.58 -41.13 35.76
C GLU A 828 34.57 -39.97 35.52
N LYS A 829 35.59 -40.22 34.70
CA LYS A 829 36.68 -39.26 34.45
C LYS A 829 37.37 -39.50 33.12
N GLY A 830 37.91 -38.44 32.54
CA GLY A 830 38.95 -38.46 31.52
C GLY A 830 38.82 -37.30 30.54
N LYS A 831 39.80 -37.16 29.63
CA LYS A 831 39.76 -36.20 28.52
C LYS A 831 39.87 -36.92 27.18
N LEU A 832 39.14 -36.45 26.19
CA LEU A 832 39.10 -36.95 24.82
C LEU A 832 39.71 -35.91 23.88
N SER A 833 40.67 -36.32 23.06
CA SER A 833 41.11 -35.56 21.89
C SER A 833 40.88 -36.39 20.64
N VAL A 834 40.38 -35.76 19.60
CA VAL A 834 40.00 -36.42 18.35
C VAL A 834 40.61 -35.67 17.19
N ASP A 835 41.30 -36.39 16.32
CA ASP A 835 41.66 -35.93 14.98
C ASP A 835 40.92 -36.82 13.97
N VAL A 836 39.92 -36.27 13.30
CA VAL A 836 39.18 -36.96 12.23
C VAL A 836 39.46 -36.35 10.87
N ASN A 837 39.54 -37.19 9.85
CA ASN A 837 39.49 -36.75 8.45
C ASN A 837 38.36 -37.50 7.74
N TYR A 838 37.31 -36.77 7.34
CA TYR A 838 36.13 -37.31 6.69
C TYR A 838 36.04 -36.81 5.25
N GLN A 839 35.92 -37.74 4.33
CA GLN A 839 35.82 -37.49 2.90
C GLN A 839 34.54 -38.13 2.36
N ILE A 840 33.72 -37.33 1.68
CA ILE A 840 32.59 -37.83 0.90
C ILE A 840 32.82 -37.55 -0.57
N GLN A 841 32.80 -38.61 -1.38
CA GLN A 841 32.81 -38.53 -2.84
C GLN A 841 31.78 -39.49 -3.41
N GLN A 842 30.94 -38.97 -4.32
CA GLN A 842 29.92 -39.76 -5.01
C GLN A 842 28.98 -40.56 -4.08
N GLY A 843 28.65 -40.01 -2.91
CA GLY A 843 27.84 -40.69 -1.89
C GLY A 843 28.56 -41.76 -1.08
N GLN A 844 29.87 -41.94 -1.23
CA GLN A 844 30.70 -42.81 -0.39
C GLN A 844 31.46 -41.98 0.64
N LEU A 845 31.31 -42.34 1.91
CA LEU A 845 32.06 -41.83 3.04
C LEU A 845 33.32 -42.68 3.25
N THR A 846 34.47 -42.01 3.35
CA THR A 846 35.72 -42.56 3.89
C THR A 846 36.15 -41.68 5.05
N ALA A 847 36.45 -42.28 6.19
CA ALA A 847 36.76 -41.58 7.42
C ALA A 847 37.97 -42.20 8.11
N GLU A 848 38.97 -41.40 8.47
CA GLU A 848 40.06 -41.79 9.35
C GLU A 848 39.82 -41.16 10.73
N ASN A 849 39.74 -41.99 11.77
CA ASN A 849 39.53 -41.53 13.14
C ASN A 849 40.78 -41.79 13.98
N LYS A 850 41.36 -40.74 14.58
CA LYS A 850 42.42 -40.85 15.59
C LYS A 850 41.87 -40.34 16.91
N ILE A 851 41.80 -41.24 17.89
CA ILE A 851 41.24 -40.97 19.21
C ILE A 851 42.36 -41.07 20.25
N PHE A 852 42.51 -40.04 21.06
CA PHE A 852 43.40 -39.98 22.20
C PHE A 852 42.56 -39.79 23.48
N LEU A 853 42.72 -40.68 24.45
CA LEU A 853 42.06 -40.60 25.75
C LEU A 853 43.12 -40.43 26.82
N ASP A 854 42.97 -39.43 27.69
CA ASP A 854 43.84 -39.21 28.85
C ASP A 854 43.07 -39.45 30.16
N GLN A 855 43.66 -40.25 31.05
CA GLN A 855 43.10 -40.61 32.35
C GLN A 855 41.66 -41.17 32.33
N LEU A 856 41.28 -41.94 31.30
CA LEU A 856 39.96 -42.58 31.28
C LEU A 856 39.77 -43.47 32.52
N LYS A 857 38.64 -43.25 33.20
CA LYS A 857 38.12 -44.07 34.29
C LYS A 857 36.63 -44.35 34.04
N ILE A 858 36.27 -45.63 34.05
CA ILE A 858 34.88 -46.08 33.91
C ILE A 858 34.24 -46.09 35.30
N GLY A 859 33.00 -45.63 35.36
CA GLY A 859 32.18 -45.59 36.56
C GLY A 859 31.19 -46.75 36.63
N GLU A 860 30.06 -46.48 37.25
CA GLU A 860 29.02 -47.47 37.52
C GLU A 860 28.46 -48.12 36.25
N LYS A 861 28.06 -49.38 36.39
CA LYS A 861 27.37 -50.13 35.34
C LYS A 861 25.94 -49.63 35.20
N VAL A 862 25.47 -49.49 33.97
CA VAL A 862 24.10 -49.11 33.62
C VAL A 862 23.44 -50.25 32.87
N ASP A 863 22.22 -50.61 33.27
CA ASP A 863 21.43 -51.58 32.53
C ASP A 863 20.94 -50.96 31.20
N SER A 864 21.43 -51.49 30.09
CA SER A 864 20.99 -51.10 28.74
C SER A 864 20.80 -52.34 27.86
N PRO A 865 19.66 -52.47 27.15
CA PRO A 865 19.41 -53.59 26.24
C PRO A 865 20.28 -53.54 24.98
N ASP A 866 20.77 -52.36 24.61
CA ASP A 866 21.62 -52.13 23.42
C ASP A 866 23.12 -52.26 23.73
N ALA A 867 23.49 -52.53 25.00
CA ALA A 867 24.88 -52.57 25.42
C ALA A 867 25.60 -53.84 24.97
N VAL A 868 26.82 -53.67 24.46
CA VAL A 868 27.69 -54.80 24.12
C VAL A 868 28.34 -55.37 25.38
N SER A 869 28.25 -56.69 25.58
CA SER A 869 28.90 -57.37 26.72
C SER A 869 30.43 -57.44 26.53
N LEU A 870 31.16 -56.48 27.09
CA LEU A 870 32.62 -56.36 26.98
C LEU A 870 33.31 -56.38 28.37
N PRO A 871 34.45 -57.08 28.56
CA PRO A 871 35.26 -56.99 29.77
C PRO A 871 36.10 -55.69 29.77
N LEU A 872 35.44 -54.56 30.04
CA LEU A 872 35.98 -53.21 29.86
C LEU A 872 37.24 -52.92 30.68
N ASP A 873 37.30 -53.34 31.95
CA ASP A 873 38.47 -53.11 32.80
C ASP A 873 39.74 -53.74 32.22
N LEU A 874 39.60 -54.96 31.68
CA LEU A 874 40.69 -55.64 31.00
C LEU A 874 41.07 -54.91 29.71
N ALA A 875 40.08 -54.55 28.90
CA ALA A 875 40.29 -53.82 27.65
C ALA A 875 41.04 -52.49 27.87
N ILE A 876 40.60 -51.69 28.84
CA ILE A 876 41.20 -50.40 29.16
C ILE A 876 42.60 -50.58 29.74
N SER A 877 42.81 -51.56 30.63
CA SER A 877 44.13 -51.82 31.21
C SER A 877 45.19 -52.20 30.17
N LEU A 878 44.79 -52.88 29.09
CA LEU A 878 45.66 -53.30 27.99
C LEU A 878 45.95 -52.15 27.01
N LEU A 879 44.98 -51.26 26.81
CA LEU A 879 45.09 -50.11 25.92
C LEU A 879 45.84 -48.92 26.55
N LYS A 880 45.83 -48.85 27.90
CA LYS A 880 46.40 -47.76 28.68
C LYS A 880 47.92 -47.89 28.80
N ASN A 881 48.65 -46.84 28.44
CA ASN A 881 50.10 -46.79 28.64
C ASN A 881 50.47 -46.40 30.10
N ARG A 882 51.77 -46.34 30.42
CA ARG A 882 52.27 -45.98 31.78
C ARG A 882 51.84 -44.59 32.27
N LYS A 883 51.51 -43.66 31.37
CA LYS A 883 51.04 -42.31 31.71
C LYS A 883 49.53 -42.24 31.88
N GLY A 884 48.84 -43.31 31.52
CA GLY A 884 47.41 -43.41 31.59
C GLY A 884 46.67 -43.03 30.29
N GLU A 885 47.39 -42.99 29.17
CA GLU A 885 46.89 -42.55 27.88
C GLU A 885 46.51 -43.75 26.99
N ILE A 886 45.47 -43.60 26.17
CA ILE A 886 45.02 -44.59 25.17
C ILE A 886 45.01 -43.92 23.79
N ASN A 887 45.60 -44.59 22.79
CA ASN A 887 45.64 -44.11 21.40
C ASN A 887 44.98 -45.14 20.49
N LEU A 888 43.89 -44.76 19.80
CA LEU A 888 43.16 -45.62 18.87
C LEU A 888 43.16 -44.99 17.48
N ARG A 889 43.32 -45.83 16.46
CA ARG A 889 43.15 -45.43 15.06
C ARG A 889 42.31 -46.47 14.35
N PHE A 890 41.21 -46.04 13.74
CA PHE A 890 40.39 -46.94 12.93
C PHE A 890 39.77 -46.19 11.74
N PRO A 891 39.86 -46.77 10.53
CA PRO A 891 39.16 -46.26 9.36
C PRO A 891 37.69 -46.70 9.38
N VAL A 892 36.80 -45.88 8.82
CA VAL A 892 35.39 -46.20 8.58
C VAL A 892 35.08 -45.87 7.13
N SER A 893 34.39 -46.76 6.42
CA SER A 893 33.91 -46.50 5.05
C SER A 893 32.50 -47.03 4.86
N GLY A 894 31.72 -46.39 3.98
CA GLY A 894 30.36 -46.82 3.67
C GLY A 894 29.57 -45.82 2.82
N SER A 895 28.43 -46.25 2.30
CA SER A 895 27.51 -45.38 1.56
C SER A 895 26.73 -44.49 2.52
N ILE A 896 26.58 -43.21 2.21
CA ILE A 896 25.71 -42.30 2.98
C ILE A 896 24.23 -42.46 2.64
N ASN A 897 23.92 -43.08 1.51
CA ASN A 897 22.56 -43.27 1.01
C ASN A 897 21.91 -44.58 1.52
N ASP A 898 22.72 -45.50 2.05
CA ASP A 898 22.26 -46.74 2.67
C ASP A 898 23.13 -47.02 3.92
N PRO A 899 22.77 -46.45 5.07
CA PRO A 899 23.58 -46.47 6.29
C PRO A 899 23.48 -47.83 7.01
N GLN A 900 23.75 -48.94 6.35
CA GLN A 900 24.00 -50.24 6.98
C GLN A 900 25.44 -50.26 7.52
N PHE A 901 25.74 -49.41 8.51
CA PHE A 901 27.06 -49.35 9.13
C PHE A 901 27.26 -50.54 10.08
N SER A 902 27.80 -51.66 9.58
CA SER A 902 28.20 -52.79 10.42
C SER A 902 29.54 -52.51 11.11
N ILE A 903 29.50 -51.76 12.21
CA ILE A 903 30.68 -51.41 13.04
C ILE A 903 31.38 -52.66 13.63
N GLY A 904 30.69 -53.80 13.68
CA GLY A 904 31.17 -55.03 14.32
C GLY A 904 32.39 -55.70 13.65
N GLY A 905 32.62 -55.48 12.36
CA GLY A 905 33.69 -56.18 11.62
C GLY A 905 35.09 -55.57 11.75
N VAL A 906 35.17 -54.23 11.80
CA VAL A 906 36.45 -53.49 11.74
C VAL A 906 37.04 -53.25 13.14
N VAL A 907 36.20 -53.12 14.17
CA VAL A 907 36.64 -52.93 15.57
C VAL A 907 37.28 -54.22 16.13
N TRP A 908 36.77 -55.38 15.73
CA TRP A 908 37.24 -56.68 16.25
C TRP A 908 38.67 -57.03 15.76
N GLU A 909 39.01 -56.75 14.51
CA GLU A 909 40.37 -56.97 13.98
C GLU A 909 41.40 -55.96 14.52
N ALA A 910 40.99 -54.73 14.82
CA ALA A 910 41.84 -53.74 15.49
C ALA A 910 42.15 -54.12 16.95
N PHE A 911 41.21 -54.77 17.63
CA PHE A 911 41.34 -55.17 19.03
C PHE A 911 42.30 -56.36 19.23
N ILE A 912 42.28 -57.36 18.34
CA ILE A 912 43.14 -58.55 18.43
C ILE A 912 44.60 -58.25 18.04
N ASN A 913 44.84 -57.39 17.05
CA ASN A 913 46.21 -57.10 16.60
C ASN A 913 47.05 -56.29 17.60
N LEU A 914 46.41 -55.66 18.60
CA LEU A 914 47.08 -54.84 19.61
C LEU A 914 47.55 -55.65 20.84
N ILE A 915 47.13 -56.91 21.00
CA ILE A 915 47.46 -57.76 22.16
C ILE A 915 48.46 -58.84 21.77
N SER A 916 49.75 -58.46 21.61
CA SER A 916 50.82 -59.46 21.59
C SER A 916 52.08 -59.07 22.36
N LYS A 917 52.16 -57.89 23.00
CA LYS A 917 53.35 -57.50 23.79
C LYS A 917 53.02 -56.54 24.94
N ALA A 918 52.88 -57.06 26.17
CA ALA A 918 53.50 -56.48 27.38
C ALA A 918 53.13 -57.26 28.64
N LEU A 919 54.13 -57.49 29.50
CA LEU A 919 54.06 -58.15 30.81
C LEU A 919 54.20 -57.11 31.95
N THR A 920 53.40 -57.35 33.01
CA THR A 920 53.58 -57.08 34.46
C THR A 920 53.94 -55.68 34.98
N ALA A 921 53.00 -55.06 35.72
CA ALA A 921 53.15 -53.88 36.61
C ALA A 921 53.83 -54.23 37.95
N PRO A 922 54.32 -53.26 38.78
CA PRO A 922 53.47 -52.69 39.88
C PRO A 922 53.84 -51.31 40.52
N PHE A 923 52.90 -50.80 41.37
CA PHE A 923 52.99 -49.79 42.48
C PHE A 923 52.91 -48.28 42.19
N ALA A 924 52.60 -47.38 43.15
CA ALA A 924 51.64 -47.25 44.27
C ALA A 924 51.91 -45.90 44.98
N LEU A 925 50.84 -45.16 45.31
CA LEU A 925 50.63 -44.20 46.42
C LEU A 925 51.70 -43.16 46.79
N LEU A 926 51.31 -41.88 46.87
CA LEU A 926 51.63 -40.97 47.98
C LEU A 926 50.51 -39.95 48.20
N GLY A 927 50.12 -39.79 49.47
CA GLY A 927 49.21 -38.77 49.96
C GLY A 927 49.78 -38.13 51.22
N SER A 928 49.13 -37.04 51.64
CA SER A 928 49.46 -36.06 52.70
C SER A 928 50.35 -34.92 52.23
N PHE A 929 49.79 -33.70 52.10
CA PHE A 929 50.42 -32.39 52.34
C PHE A 929 49.45 -31.27 51.93
N LEU A 930 48.51 -30.89 52.81
CA LEU A 930 47.83 -29.59 52.79
C LEU A 930 47.33 -29.32 54.22
N GLY A 931 47.89 -28.28 54.84
CA GLY A 931 47.40 -27.74 56.11
C GLY A 931 46.19 -26.83 55.88
N ASP A 932 45.42 -26.61 56.97
CA ASP A 932 44.21 -25.79 57.10
C ASP A 932 43.78 -25.01 55.85
N GLY A 933 42.90 -25.62 55.05
CA GLY A 933 42.42 -25.09 53.76
C GLY A 933 40.96 -25.44 53.47
N GLU A 934 40.09 -25.48 54.49
CA GLU A 934 38.66 -25.79 54.31
C GLU A 934 37.91 -24.74 53.45
N GLU A 935 38.40 -23.50 53.33
CA GLU A 935 37.73 -22.44 52.55
C GLU A 935 38.02 -22.46 51.03
N LEU A 936 39.02 -23.22 50.57
CA LEU A 936 39.38 -23.33 49.14
C LEU A 936 38.90 -24.64 48.50
N ALA A 937 38.13 -25.46 49.22
CA ALA A 937 37.70 -26.79 48.78
C ALA A 937 36.33 -26.81 48.05
N GLU A 938 35.56 -25.73 48.09
CA GLU A 938 34.24 -25.66 47.43
C GLU A 938 33.79 -24.23 47.13
N ILE A 939 32.88 -24.07 46.15
CA ILE A 939 32.13 -22.85 45.87
C ILE A 939 30.64 -23.13 46.04
N THR A 940 29.98 -22.37 46.90
CA THR A 940 28.53 -22.45 47.10
C THR A 940 27.77 -21.56 46.12
N PHE A 941 26.58 -22.00 45.73
CA PHE A 941 25.67 -21.29 44.83
C PHE A 941 24.32 -21.03 45.52
N PRO A 942 23.61 -19.96 45.13
CA PRO A 942 22.21 -19.81 45.50
C PRO A 942 21.37 -20.99 44.98
N SER A 943 20.40 -21.45 45.79
CA SER A 943 19.54 -22.58 45.42
C SER A 943 18.76 -22.30 44.12
N GLY A 944 18.69 -23.25 43.20
CA GLY A 944 18.08 -23.12 41.88
C GLY A 944 18.90 -22.35 40.84
N TYR A 945 20.04 -21.74 41.24
CA TYR A 945 20.89 -20.93 40.38
C TYR A 945 22.32 -21.50 40.27
N ALA A 946 23.00 -21.09 39.20
CA ALA A 946 24.42 -21.37 38.94
C ALA A 946 25.21 -20.06 38.71
N THR A 947 24.74 -18.96 39.29
CA THR A 947 25.39 -17.65 39.18
C THR A 947 26.48 -17.51 40.25
N LEU A 948 27.67 -17.07 39.86
CA LEU A 948 28.77 -16.78 40.80
C LEU A 948 28.51 -15.44 41.50
N GLU A 949 28.46 -15.47 42.83
CA GLU A 949 28.42 -14.25 43.63
C GLU A 949 29.81 -13.61 43.77
N PRO A 950 29.91 -12.30 44.08
CA PRO A 950 31.20 -11.61 44.19
C PRO A 950 32.20 -12.28 45.14
N GLU A 951 31.72 -12.88 46.23
CA GLU A 951 32.55 -13.62 47.19
C GLU A 951 33.14 -14.91 46.58
N ALA A 952 32.32 -15.68 45.85
CA ALA A 952 32.77 -16.85 45.10
C ALA A 952 33.82 -16.51 44.03
N ILE A 953 33.68 -15.35 43.37
CA ILE A 953 34.66 -14.86 42.39
C ILE A 953 36.03 -14.62 43.05
N ASN A 954 36.06 -14.00 44.23
CA ASN A 954 37.32 -13.77 44.96
C ASN A 954 37.98 -15.10 45.36
N HIS A 955 37.20 -16.10 45.80
CA HIS A 955 37.72 -17.43 46.13
C HIS A 955 38.31 -18.14 44.91
N LEU A 956 37.62 -18.06 43.77
CA LEU A 956 38.12 -18.64 42.52
C LEU A 956 39.41 -17.96 42.04
N GLN A 957 39.55 -16.64 42.26
CA GLN A 957 40.78 -15.90 41.97
C GLN A 957 41.98 -16.46 42.73
N SER A 958 41.84 -16.64 44.06
CA SER A 958 42.90 -17.22 44.89
C SER A 958 43.23 -18.67 44.51
N LEU A 959 42.20 -19.47 44.14
CA LEU A 959 42.40 -20.83 43.65
C LEU A 959 43.15 -20.85 42.31
N ALA A 960 42.82 -19.95 41.38
CA ALA A 960 43.49 -19.83 40.10
C ALA A 960 44.96 -19.44 40.25
N GLU A 961 45.28 -18.46 41.10
CA GLU A 961 46.65 -18.05 41.42
C GLU A 961 47.47 -19.23 41.99
N ALA A 962 46.91 -19.99 42.93
CA ALA A 962 47.56 -21.17 43.50
C ALA A 962 47.81 -22.29 42.47
N LEU A 963 46.92 -22.45 41.49
CA LEU A 963 47.07 -23.41 40.39
C LEU A 963 48.11 -22.96 39.36
N ILE A 964 48.20 -21.66 39.08
CA ILE A 964 49.23 -21.09 38.20
C ILE A 964 50.62 -21.27 38.79
N ASP A 965 50.80 -20.97 40.09
CA ASP A 965 52.09 -21.07 40.78
C ASP A 965 52.60 -22.52 40.90
N ARG A 966 51.71 -23.52 40.79
CA ARG A 966 52.03 -24.94 40.96
C ARG A 966 51.63 -25.76 39.73
N PRO A 967 52.43 -25.75 38.64
CA PRO A 967 52.06 -26.34 37.36
C PRO A 967 51.80 -27.86 37.37
N GLU A 968 52.28 -28.58 38.39
CA GLU A 968 52.08 -30.04 38.52
C GLU A 968 50.71 -30.43 39.09
N LEU A 969 50.02 -29.53 39.79
CA LEU A 969 48.72 -29.83 40.39
C LEU A 969 47.62 -29.93 39.35
N LYS A 970 46.74 -30.93 39.49
CA LYS A 970 45.50 -31.05 38.71
C LYS A 970 44.30 -30.78 39.62
N LEU A 971 43.29 -30.08 39.09
CA LEU A 971 42.05 -29.78 39.80
C LEU A 971 40.92 -30.67 39.27
N GLU A 972 40.20 -31.33 40.15
CA GLU A 972 38.94 -32.01 39.86
C GLU A 972 37.78 -31.15 40.39
N ILE A 973 36.73 -30.97 39.59
CA ILE A 973 35.52 -30.21 39.95
C ILE A 973 34.33 -31.14 39.88
N THR A 974 33.56 -31.21 40.96
CA THR A 974 32.30 -31.98 41.02
C THR A 974 31.14 -31.03 41.31
N GLY A 975 30.10 -31.11 40.49
CA GLY A 975 28.89 -30.31 40.65
C GLY A 975 27.84 -31.03 41.50
N TYR A 976 27.23 -30.29 42.41
CA TYR A 976 26.16 -30.78 43.28
C TYR A 976 24.87 -29.97 43.11
N ALA A 977 23.76 -30.69 43.08
CA ALA A 977 22.44 -30.11 43.30
C ALA A 977 21.81 -30.74 44.54
N ASP A 978 21.15 -29.90 45.32
CA ASP A 978 20.42 -30.24 46.54
C ASP A 978 18.95 -30.49 46.18
N PRO A 979 18.49 -31.75 46.13
CA PRO A 979 17.13 -32.08 45.72
C PRO A 979 16.03 -31.48 46.61
N LEU A 980 16.34 -31.04 47.84
CA LEU A 980 15.35 -30.41 48.73
C LEU A 980 15.23 -28.91 48.43
N ASN A 981 16.37 -28.20 48.40
CA ASN A 981 16.39 -26.73 48.30
C ASN A 981 16.34 -26.22 46.85
N ASP A 982 16.98 -26.93 45.90
CA ASP A 982 17.01 -26.53 44.50
C ASP A 982 15.66 -26.78 43.80
N TYR A 983 14.92 -27.80 44.25
CA TYR A 983 13.64 -28.21 43.66
C TYR A 983 12.57 -27.11 43.74
N GLU A 984 12.34 -26.54 44.92
CA GLU A 984 11.33 -25.49 45.11
C GLU A 984 11.70 -24.21 44.37
N THR A 985 12.98 -23.85 44.34
CA THR A 985 13.44 -22.64 43.64
C THR A 985 13.36 -22.80 42.12
N LEU A 986 13.67 -23.99 41.59
CA LEU A 986 13.52 -24.30 40.16
C LEU A 986 12.07 -24.16 39.67
N LYS A 987 11.08 -24.55 40.49
CA LYS A 987 9.66 -24.33 40.15
C LYS A 987 9.34 -22.84 39.98
N GLN A 988 9.89 -21.98 40.83
CA GLN A 988 9.69 -20.54 40.75
C GLN A 988 10.31 -19.95 39.49
N VAL A 989 11.53 -20.38 39.13
CA VAL A 989 12.20 -19.98 37.89
C VAL A 989 11.36 -20.38 36.66
N LEU A 990 10.84 -21.62 36.64
CA LEU A 990 9.98 -22.09 35.55
C LEU A 990 8.67 -21.31 35.45
N LEU A 991 8.08 -20.93 36.60
CA LEU A 991 6.88 -20.09 36.63
C LEU A 991 7.16 -18.69 36.10
N ASP A 992 8.20 -18.01 36.59
CA ASP A 992 8.58 -16.66 36.12
C ASP A 992 8.78 -16.64 34.60
N ARG A 993 9.47 -17.66 34.08
CA ARG A 993 9.66 -17.84 32.64
C ARG A 993 8.33 -18.00 31.90
N LYS A 994 7.40 -18.83 32.40
CA LYS A 994 6.05 -18.97 31.81
C LYS A 994 5.28 -17.65 31.78
N VAL A 995 5.38 -16.83 32.83
CA VAL A 995 4.73 -15.52 32.92
C VAL A 995 5.33 -14.54 31.91
N LYS A 996 6.67 -14.40 31.87
CA LYS A 996 7.38 -13.56 30.88
C LYS A 996 7.06 -13.98 29.45
N THR A 997 6.91 -15.28 29.20
CA THR A 997 6.51 -15.83 27.91
C THR A 997 5.12 -15.38 27.48
N GLN A 998 4.16 -15.22 28.40
CA GLN A 998 2.84 -14.66 28.05
C GLN A 998 2.94 -13.17 27.67
N LYS A 999 3.75 -12.39 28.39
CA LYS A 999 4.04 -10.99 28.03
C LYS A 999 4.67 -10.86 26.64
N LEU A 1000 5.65 -11.71 26.37
CA LEU A 1000 6.28 -11.80 25.06
C LEU A 1000 5.26 -12.12 23.97
N SER A 1001 4.43 -13.15 24.16
CA SER A 1001 3.40 -13.55 23.20
C SER A 1001 2.41 -12.42 22.92
N GLU A 1002 1.88 -11.74 23.93
CA GLU A 1002 0.94 -10.63 23.73
C GLU A 1002 1.57 -9.44 23.00
N THR A 1003 2.80 -9.07 23.35
CA THR A 1003 3.48 -7.90 22.76
C THR A 1003 3.82 -8.17 21.28
N VAL A 1004 4.40 -9.34 20.97
CA VAL A 1004 4.58 -9.77 19.58
C VAL A 1004 3.24 -9.85 18.87
N ASN A 1005 2.18 -10.23 19.60
CA ASN A 1005 0.87 -10.30 19.02
C ASN A 1005 0.28 -8.94 18.62
N LYS A 1006 0.76 -7.84 19.20
CA LYS A 1006 0.41 -6.46 18.83
C LYS A 1006 1.30 -5.91 17.70
N GLY A 1007 2.18 -6.74 17.11
CA GLY A 1007 3.14 -6.31 16.10
C GLY A 1007 4.35 -5.57 16.67
N GLN A 1008 4.59 -5.67 17.98
CA GLN A 1008 5.68 -4.96 18.67
C GLN A 1008 6.89 -5.88 18.90
N SER A 1009 8.08 -5.34 18.67
CA SER A 1009 9.36 -6.01 18.95
C SER A 1009 9.65 -6.10 20.46
N VAL A 1010 10.21 -7.22 20.94
CA VAL A 1010 10.49 -7.48 22.37
C VAL A 1010 11.90 -8.01 22.59
N ASP A 1011 12.57 -7.54 23.66
CA ASP A 1011 13.89 -8.01 24.11
C ASP A 1011 13.95 -9.50 24.49
N LEU A 1012 15.15 -9.99 24.84
CA LEU A 1012 15.34 -11.39 25.21
C LEU A 1012 14.42 -11.77 26.38
N LEU A 1013 13.96 -13.02 26.42
CA LEU A 1013 12.98 -13.49 27.41
C LEU A 1013 13.42 -13.18 28.86
N ASP A 1014 14.72 -13.30 29.15
CA ASP A 1014 15.29 -13.06 30.47
C ASP A 1014 15.41 -11.57 30.83
N GLU A 1015 15.38 -10.68 29.83
CA GLU A 1015 15.46 -9.22 29.99
C GLU A 1015 14.09 -8.55 30.17
N ILE A 1016 12.99 -9.30 29.96
CA ILE A 1016 11.62 -8.80 30.13
C ILE A 1016 11.39 -8.47 31.61
N LYS A 1017 11.21 -7.18 31.89
CA LYS A 1017 10.75 -6.69 33.20
C LYS A 1017 9.23 -6.74 33.28
N LEU A 1018 8.70 -7.16 34.42
CA LEU A 1018 7.27 -7.21 34.72
C LEU A 1018 7.01 -6.28 35.91
N ASP A 1019 6.06 -5.36 35.78
CA ASP A 1019 5.49 -4.70 36.95
C ASP A 1019 4.47 -5.60 37.66
N ASP A 1020 4.02 -5.21 38.86
CA ASP A 1020 3.12 -6.03 39.68
C ASP A 1020 1.77 -6.31 39.00
N ALA A 1021 1.24 -5.34 38.24
CA ALA A 1021 -0.04 -5.47 37.55
C ALA A 1021 0.08 -6.39 36.33
N GLU A 1022 1.16 -6.26 35.57
CA GLU A 1022 1.51 -7.15 34.47
C GLU A 1022 1.72 -8.58 34.98
N TYR A 1023 2.51 -8.76 36.05
CA TYR A 1023 2.78 -10.07 36.65
C TYR A 1023 1.46 -10.76 37.05
N ALA A 1024 0.58 -10.05 37.75
CA ALA A 1024 -0.72 -10.59 38.16
C ALA A 1024 -1.57 -11.05 36.95
N ARG A 1025 -1.65 -10.22 35.91
CA ARG A 1025 -2.41 -10.52 34.69
C ARG A 1025 -1.88 -11.74 33.95
N TYR A 1026 -0.56 -11.80 33.74
CA TYR A 1026 0.07 -12.90 33.02
C TYR A 1026 0.10 -14.20 33.83
N LEU A 1027 0.25 -14.10 35.16
CA LEU A 1027 0.11 -15.24 36.06
C LEU A 1027 -1.29 -15.85 35.98
N GLU A 1028 -2.34 -15.03 35.88
CA GLU A 1028 -3.71 -15.52 35.73
C GLU A 1028 -3.90 -16.31 34.42
N ILE A 1029 -3.28 -15.87 33.33
CA ILE A 1029 -3.30 -16.59 32.05
C ILE A 1029 -2.59 -17.95 32.20
N VAL A 1030 -1.39 -17.96 32.79
CA VAL A 1030 -0.64 -19.20 33.05
C VAL A 1030 -1.45 -20.15 33.95
N TYR A 1031 -2.07 -19.62 35.00
CA TYR A 1031 -2.93 -20.38 35.91
C TYR A 1031 -4.10 -21.02 35.17
N LYS A 1032 -4.84 -20.25 34.35
CA LYS A 1032 -5.97 -20.77 33.57
C LYS A 1032 -5.54 -21.80 32.53
N ALA A 1033 -4.35 -21.68 31.96
CA ALA A 1033 -3.83 -22.61 30.96
C ALA A 1033 -3.17 -23.87 31.55
N SER A 1034 -2.73 -23.85 32.81
CA SER A 1034 -1.99 -24.96 33.42
C SER A 1034 -2.83 -26.23 33.62
N ASP A 1035 -2.25 -27.41 33.44
CA ASP A 1035 -2.97 -28.69 33.51
C ASP A 1035 -3.02 -29.23 34.96
N PHE A 1036 -4.01 -28.78 35.73
CA PHE A 1036 -4.37 -29.30 37.05
C PHE A 1036 -5.82 -28.90 37.40
N GLU A 1037 -6.43 -29.57 38.38
CA GLU A 1037 -7.80 -29.25 38.83
C GLU A 1037 -7.88 -27.85 39.46
N LYS A 1038 -8.77 -27.01 38.94
CA LYS A 1038 -8.97 -25.62 39.40
C LYS A 1038 -10.35 -25.46 40.03
N PRO A 1039 -10.48 -24.66 41.10
CA PRO A 1039 -11.79 -24.29 41.63
C PRO A 1039 -12.66 -23.68 40.52
N LYS A 1040 -13.89 -24.19 40.35
CA LYS A 1040 -14.84 -23.66 39.37
C LYS A 1040 -15.81 -22.67 40.04
N ASN A 1041 -16.25 -21.67 39.30
CA ASN A 1041 -17.35 -20.80 39.71
C ASN A 1041 -18.70 -21.49 39.48
N MET A 1042 -19.80 -20.84 39.87
CA MET A 1042 -21.15 -21.43 39.80
C MET A 1042 -21.63 -21.74 38.37
N ILE A 1043 -20.92 -21.26 37.34
CA ILE A 1043 -21.18 -21.53 35.91
C ILE A 1043 -20.16 -22.50 35.28
N GLY A 1044 -19.33 -23.16 36.09
CA GLY A 1044 -18.41 -24.21 35.64
C GLY A 1044 -17.09 -23.73 35.03
N LEU A 1045 -16.80 -22.42 35.05
CA LEU A 1045 -15.54 -21.85 34.57
C LEU A 1045 -14.50 -21.75 35.70
N SER A 1046 -13.22 -21.86 35.37
CA SER A 1046 -12.11 -21.71 36.33
C SER A 1046 -12.17 -20.36 37.04
N LYS A 1047 -12.28 -20.39 38.38
CA LYS A 1047 -12.32 -19.21 39.25
C LYS A 1047 -10.93 -18.55 39.25
N SER A 1048 -10.89 -17.22 39.08
CA SER A 1048 -9.69 -16.41 39.30
C SER A 1048 -9.41 -16.30 40.80
N LEU A 1049 -8.15 -16.43 41.20
CA LEU A 1049 -7.70 -16.43 42.59
C LEU A 1049 -6.71 -15.28 42.83
N PRO A 1050 -6.45 -14.87 44.08
CA PRO A 1050 -5.36 -13.96 44.40
C PRO A 1050 -4.01 -14.46 43.85
N VAL A 1051 -3.10 -13.52 43.55
CA VAL A 1051 -1.77 -13.79 42.95
C VAL A 1051 -1.02 -14.90 43.69
N GLU A 1052 -0.94 -14.81 45.01
CA GLU A 1052 -0.23 -15.81 45.84
C GLU A 1052 -0.89 -17.19 45.81
N GLU A 1053 -2.23 -17.28 45.76
CA GLU A 1053 -2.94 -18.55 45.65
C GLU A 1053 -2.72 -19.20 44.28
N MET A 1054 -2.79 -18.41 43.19
CA MET A 1054 -2.49 -18.90 41.84
C MET A 1054 -1.05 -19.41 41.74
N LYS A 1055 -0.09 -18.64 42.26
CA LYS A 1055 1.32 -19.00 42.32
C LYS A 1055 1.52 -20.31 43.06
N GLN A 1056 0.98 -20.44 44.27
CA GLN A 1056 1.09 -21.66 45.07
C GLN A 1056 0.49 -22.89 44.39
N LEU A 1057 -0.68 -22.77 43.77
CA LEU A 1057 -1.30 -23.88 43.03
C LEU A 1057 -0.45 -24.32 41.84
N ILE A 1058 0.13 -23.37 41.08
CA ILE A 1058 1.02 -23.72 39.97
C ILE A 1058 2.30 -24.39 40.48
N LEU A 1059 2.94 -23.85 41.54
CA LEU A 1059 4.16 -24.41 42.11
C LEU A 1059 3.94 -25.82 42.68
N THR A 1060 2.82 -26.03 43.38
CA THR A 1060 2.46 -27.35 43.95
C THR A 1060 2.30 -28.42 42.87
N ASN A 1061 1.79 -28.05 41.69
CA ASN A 1061 1.55 -28.97 40.57
C ASN A 1061 2.69 -29.01 39.54
N THR A 1062 3.75 -28.21 39.71
CA THR A 1062 4.91 -28.23 38.81
C THR A 1062 5.86 -29.34 39.20
N LYS A 1063 6.19 -30.24 38.28
CA LYS A 1063 7.17 -31.31 38.50
C LYS A 1063 8.53 -30.91 37.95
N VAL A 1064 9.57 -30.98 38.77
CA VAL A 1064 10.98 -30.90 38.34
C VAL A 1064 11.52 -32.32 38.24
N SER A 1065 12.20 -32.66 37.15
CA SER A 1065 12.79 -33.99 36.96
C SER A 1065 14.19 -34.06 37.56
N ASP A 1066 14.64 -35.26 37.91
CA ASP A 1066 16.03 -35.51 38.33
C ASP A 1066 17.03 -35.11 37.23
N GLU A 1067 16.62 -35.17 35.95
CA GLU A 1067 17.40 -34.63 34.84
C GLU A 1067 17.64 -33.12 34.99
N ALA A 1068 16.63 -32.33 35.36
CA ALA A 1068 16.78 -30.88 35.54
C ALA A 1068 17.67 -30.53 36.74
N LEU A 1069 17.69 -31.36 37.79
CA LEU A 1069 18.60 -31.20 38.92
C LEU A 1069 20.04 -31.57 38.53
N ASN A 1070 20.24 -32.65 37.77
CA ASN A 1070 21.56 -33.00 37.24
C ASN A 1070 22.10 -31.91 36.29
N GLU A 1071 21.24 -31.34 35.44
CA GLU A 1071 21.61 -30.18 34.60
C GLU A 1071 22.07 -28.98 35.44
N LEU A 1072 21.40 -28.70 36.56
CA LEU A 1072 21.79 -27.62 37.47
C LEU A 1072 23.16 -27.90 38.12
N ALA A 1073 23.38 -29.14 38.58
CA ALA A 1073 24.66 -29.58 39.15
C ALA A 1073 25.81 -29.46 38.11
N GLU A 1074 25.58 -29.93 36.89
CA GLU A 1074 26.54 -29.82 35.78
C GLU A 1074 26.87 -28.35 35.51
N LYS A 1075 25.84 -27.50 35.40
CA LYS A 1075 25.99 -26.07 35.13
C LYS A 1075 26.84 -25.37 36.21
N ARG A 1076 26.71 -25.75 37.48
CA ARG A 1076 27.53 -25.21 38.58
C ARG A 1076 28.99 -25.58 38.44
N ALA A 1077 29.29 -26.84 38.15
CA ALA A 1077 30.66 -27.27 37.87
C ALA A 1077 31.24 -26.57 36.63
N SER A 1078 30.46 -26.48 35.55
CA SER A 1078 30.87 -25.82 34.32
C SER A 1078 31.14 -24.33 34.50
N VAL A 1079 30.30 -23.60 35.24
CA VAL A 1079 30.47 -22.16 35.47
C VAL A 1079 31.78 -21.87 36.21
N VAL A 1080 32.11 -22.68 37.22
CA VAL A 1080 33.39 -22.57 37.95
C VAL A 1080 34.57 -22.91 37.05
N PHE A 1081 34.47 -24.02 36.33
CA PHE A 1081 35.47 -24.46 35.37
C PHE A 1081 35.76 -23.39 34.31
N HIS A 1082 34.72 -22.78 33.72
CA HIS A 1082 34.84 -21.70 32.74
C HIS A 1082 35.51 -20.48 33.34
N TRP A 1083 35.14 -20.08 34.56
CA TRP A 1083 35.75 -18.94 35.22
C TRP A 1083 37.26 -19.17 35.43
N LEU A 1084 37.67 -20.36 35.90
CA LEU A 1084 39.08 -20.69 36.14
C LEU A 1084 39.93 -20.68 34.86
N ILE A 1085 39.35 -21.05 33.72
CA ILE A 1085 40.05 -21.04 32.43
C ILE A 1085 40.08 -19.62 31.84
N GLU A 1086 38.92 -18.97 31.72
CA GLU A 1086 38.77 -17.71 30.98
C GLU A 1086 39.30 -16.50 31.76
N GLN A 1087 38.93 -16.39 33.03
CA GLN A 1087 39.31 -15.27 33.90
C GLN A 1087 40.53 -15.60 34.75
N GLY A 1088 40.60 -16.84 35.24
CA GLY A 1088 41.69 -17.33 36.09
C GLY A 1088 42.97 -17.74 35.34
N GLY A 1089 42.92 -17.95 34.02
CA GLY A 1089 44.10 -18.29 33.21
C GLY A 1089 44.69 -19.68 33.45
N VAL A 1090 43.96 -20.60 34.09
CA VAL A 1090 44.42 -21.98 34.35
C VAL A 1090 44.32 -22.82 33.06
N PRO A 1091 45.37 -23.56 32.65
CA PRO A 1091 45.30 -24.43 31.47
C PRO A 1091 44.20 -25.50 31.58
N SER A 1092 43.37 -25.66 30.55
CA SER A 1092 42.19 -26.54 30.58
C SER A 1092 42.54 -28.03 30.71
N GLU A 1093 43.73 -28.45 30.28
CA GLU A 1093 44.24 -29.81 30.45
C GLU A 1093 44.52 -30.18 31.93
N ARG A 1094 44.55 -29.20 32.83
CA ARG A 1094 44.79 -29.40 34.26
C ARG A 1094 43.51 -29.43 35.10
N VAL A 1095 42.36 -29.09 34.52
CA VAL A 1095 41.08 -29.05 35.23
C VAL A 1095 40.12 -30.08 34.64
N PHE A 1096 39.63 -30.98 35.49
CA PHE A 1096 38.76 -32.09 35.13
C PHE A 1096 37.40 -31.89 35.75
N VAL A 1097 36.34 -31.83 34.93
CA VAL A 1097 34.97 -31.87 35.44
C VAL A 1097 34.58 -33.35 35.60
N LEU A 1098 34.18 -33.73 36.80
CA LEU A 1098 33.70 -35.08 37.11
C LEU A 1098 32.18 -35.19 36.89
N GLY A 1099 31.63 -36.39 37.04
CA GLY A 1099 30.17 -36.60 37.01
C GLY A 1099 29.40 -35.78 38.06
N THR A 1100 28.10 -35.61 37.86
CA THR A 1100 27.22 -34.86 38.77
C THR A 1100 26.71 -35.71 39.92
N HIS A 1101 26.48 -35.08 41.08
CA HIS A 1101 25.87 -35.74 42.23
C HIS A 1101 24.61 -35.00 42.68
N LEU A 1102 23.58 -35.78 43.03
CA LEU A 1102 22.38 -35.31 43.71
C LEU A 1102 22.48 -35.72 45.17
N GLU A 1103 22.69 -34.75 46.06
CA GLU A 1103 22.92 -35.03 47.48
C GLU A 1103 22.21 -33.97 48.33
N SER A 1104 21.49 -34.41 49.35
CA SER A 1104 20.71 -33.52 50.23
C SER A 1104 21.50 -33.28 51.52
N ALA A 1105 21.58 -32.03 51.99
CA ALA A 1105 22.19 -31.72 53.28
C ALA A 1105 21.34 -32.30 54.43
N ASN A 1106 21.97 -32.91 55.45
CA ASN A 1106 21.29 -33.15 56.72
C ASN A 1106 21.05 -31.80 57.44
N ALA A 1107 19.99 -31.70 58.24
CA ALA A 1107 19.51 -30.45 58.86
C ALA A 1107 20.50 -29.68 59.78
N ALA A 1108 21.74 -30.13 59.91
CA ALA A 1108 22.83 -29.51 60.67
C ALA A 1108 24.02 -29.02 59.82
N GLU A 1109 23.99 -29.18 58.48
CA GLU A 1109 25.10 -28.83 57.58
C GLU A 1109 24.73 -27.71 56.57
N LYS A 1110 25.76 -27.03 56.04
CA LYS A 1110 25.64 -25.97 55.01
C LYS A 1110 24.93 -26.51 53.74
N PRO A 1111 24.19 -25.67 52.98
CA PRO A 1111 23.46 -26.11 51.79
C PRO A 1111 24.38 -26.76 50.75
N TYR A 1112 23.97 -27.92 50.20
CA TYR A 1112 24.74 -28.75 49.26
C TYR A 1112 24.66 -28.26 47.80
N SER A 1113 24.12 -27.07 47.57
CA SER A 1113 24.14 -26.37 46.28
C SER A 1113 25.55 -25.83 45.98
N LYS A 1114 26.47 -26.69 45.55
CA LYS A 1114 27.91 -26.34 45.45
C LYS A 1114 28.63 -26.94 44.25
N ALA A 1115 29.84 -26.45 44.00
CA ALA A 1115 30.88 -27.13 43.23
C ALA A 1115 32.06 -27.43 44.16
N ALA A 1116 32.40 -28.71 44.33
CA ALA A 1116 33.51 -29.14 45.20
C ALA A 1116 34.78 -29.39 44.40
N PHE A 1117 35.93 -29.23 45.05
CA PHE A 1117 37.26 -29.33 44.46
C PHE A 1117 38.09 -30.44 45.10
N ALA A 1118 38.85 -31.16 44.28
CA ALA A 1118 39.91 -32.04 44.74
C ALA A 1118 41.21 -31.77 43.97
N LEU A 1119 42.32 -31.59 44.70
CA LEU A 1119 43.65 -31.45 44.11
C LEU A 1119 44.30 -32.83 43.98
N LYS A 1120 44.93 -33.10 42.84
CA LYS A 1120 45.60 -34.36 42.50
C LYS A 1120 47.04 -34.14 42.11
#